data_AF-A0A378JYB0-F1
#
_entry.id   AF-A0A378JYB0-F1
#
_cell.length_a   1.000
_cell.length_b   1.000
_cell.length_c   1.000
_cell.angle_alpha   90.00
_cell.angle_beta   90.00
_cell.angle_gamma   90.00
#
_symmetry.space_group_name_H-M   'P 1'
#
loop_
_entity.id
_entity.type
_entity.pdbx_description
1 polymer ?
#
loop_
_entity_poly.entity_id
_entity_poly.type
_entity_poly.pdbx_seq_one_letter_code
_entity_poly.pdbx_strand_id
1 'polypeptide(L)'
;MKFISNLNETLICPYQILIDVAEQITDCPPRFQHMAFMPICELETTNDWINLESLGIPAAIRAKAMVDVLVSLIQRTQFDVLSLDIYLSAQTLGSDNLFSLIYFAESVPSLRLTFYTPHQSPSELEEQVAVLKNMGNVVLEFNHLSHSATTESSSGLSHLKNKRNQIIHSFGFTLKETDLQSNASNPAILNQLIGYCWMNLKAGAYDISCSLLEQAQKAPSLDLAAQEQIFMHLLMMRFFSHQYGLVTESDFPESFSTLNDSDIKTLVFFKAYAATLSRNLSTADLFFKRFGIDEHMPLSDENSLYRLNLFALFQVLQGRIDVAFDLEFRIKQHIEEHCIETVGLKYVNFINIARLYKKNKQFEQSLNYYQHAYREINEGAYSTSDHIYYNMNLGSLFEAAGNPELALHYWVKASLHWLACKNKYELSWRPRILLCQEHISEIINPLPIEKANIFLLNKLNDLFKKCHIDLTECPSFSYRFAEASLSQEKECCFIKDNIVVYTSKKQPTHDSKKQLVSEEQLAQKLSQYLNSLFDIGTEYQLVFVDIQLDTNRINTAKEAMSYALLANCSSCSYNGEWLQLKSPDSLKSVRASLSRSICSITEMERGLSINYKRSFLNKTLNNQNEIDLVNQLKQQQTLDVEQLSQHEQKILPILAQKRILHLFYSK
;
A
#
# COMPACT_ATOMS: atom_id res chain seq x y z
N MET A 1 29.32 4.56 -9.79
CA MET A 1 29.24 3.14 -9.33
C MET A 1 28.51 2.33 -10.40
N LYS A 2 28.95 1.12 -10.75
CA LYS A 2 28.35 0.32 -11.83
C LYS A 2 28.00 -1.08 -11.36
N PHE A 3 26.80 -1.56 -11.72
CA PHE A 3 26.30 -2.91 -11.46
C PHE A 3 25.78 -3.54 -12.75
N ILE A 4 25.69 -4.86 -12.77
CA ILE A 4 25.04 -5.64 -13.83
C ILE A 4 23.84 -6.42 -13.26
N SER A 5 22.81 -6.67 -14.05
CA SER A 5 21.70 -7.55 -13.67
C SER A 5 21.28 -8.46 -14.83
N ASN A 6 21.02 -9.73 -14.52
CA ASN A 6 20.78 -10.78 -15.48
C ASN A 6 19.33 -11.32 -15.42
N LEU A 7 18.46 -10.73 -16.25
CA LEU A 7 17.08 -11.13 -16.44
C LEU A 7 16.91 -11.92 -17.76
N ASN A 8 17.97 -12.54 -18.28
CA ASN A 8 17.94 -13.29 -19.53
C ASN A 8 17.25 -14.66 -19.44
N GLU A 9 16.71 -15.02 -18.29
CA GLU A 9 16.14 -16.35 -18.05
C GLU A 9 14.68 -16.22 -17.65
N THR A 10 13.92 -17.29 -17.85
CA THR A 10 12.51 -17.30 -17.46
C THR A 10 12.36 -17.56 -15.97
N LEU A 11 13.18 -18.47 -15.45
CA LEU A 11 13.19 -18.79 -14.03
C LEU A 11 14.10 -17.79 -13.30
N ILE A 12 13.51 -16.71 -12.78
CA ILE A 12 14.20 -15.65 -12.03
C ILE A 12 13.67 -15.48 -10.62
N CYS A 13 14.53 -15.05 -9.69
CA CYS A 13 14.12 -14.67 -8.35
C CYS A 13 13.16 -13.46 -8.40
N PRO A 14 12.23 -13.34 -7.44
CA PRO A 14 11.52 -12.09 -7.20
C PRO A 14 12.53 -10.97 -6.91
N TYR A 15 12.29 -9.78 -7.46
CA TYR A 15 13.17 -8.61 -7.37
C TYR A 15 14.61 -8.90 -7.82
N GLN A 16 14.78 -9.67 -8.92
CA GLN A 16 16.07 -10.11 -9.43
C GLN A 16 17.10 -8.98 -9.55
N ILE A 17 16.70 -7.78 -9.97
CA ILE A 17 17.60 -6.61 -10.05
C ILE A 17 18.24 -6.31 -8.69
N LEU A 18 17.45 -6.33 -7.61
CA LEU A 18 17.95 -6.06 -6.26
C LEU A 18 18.84 -7.20 -5.75
N ILE A 19 18.50 -8.44 -6.07
CA ILE A 19 19.32 -9.62 -5.73
C ILE A 19 20.68 -9.55 -6.43
N ASP A 20 20.71 -9.20 -7.71
CA ASP A 20 21.96 -9.10 -8.48
C ASP A 20 22.84 -7.96 -7.95
N VAL A 21 22.25 -6.79 -7.66
CA VAL A 21 22.98 -5.66 -7.07
C VAL A 21 23.54 -6.04 -5.70
N ALA A 22 22.74 -6.72 -4.86
CA ALA A 22 23.17 -7.18 -3.54
C ALA A 22 24.38 -8.12 -3.59
N GLU A 23 24.41 -9.07 -4.55
CA GLU A 23 25.53 -9.99 -4.73
C GLU A 23 26.84 -9.28 -5.12
N GLN A 24 26.74 -8.08 -5.70
CA GLN A 24 27.90 -7.26 -6.07
C GLN A 24 28.35 -6.30 -4.97
N ILE A 25 27.72 -6.32 -3.78
CA ILE A 25 28.08 -5.49 -2.62
C ILE A 25 28.67 -6.40 -1.54
N THR A 26 29.95 -6.18 -1.20
CA THR A 26 30.74 -7.03 -0.29
C THR A 26 30.10 -7.24 1.09
N ASP A 27 29.45 -6.20 1.65
CA ASP A 27 28.89 -6.22 3.00
C ASP A 27 27.36 -6.35 3.03
N CYS A 28 26.75 -6.90 1.97
CA CYS A 28 25.31 -7.10 1.95
C CYS A 28 24.88 -8.14 3.01
N PRO A 29 23.89 -7.85 3.87
CA PRO A 29 23.44 -8.81 4.88
C PRO A 29 22.96 -10.13 4.26
N PRO A 30 23.34 -11.30 4.79
CA PRO A 30 22.89 -12.59 4.25
C PRO A 30 21.36 -12.75 4.21
N ARG A 31 20.65 -12.06 5.13
CA ARG A 31 19.19 -12.05 5.18
C ARG A 31 18.52 -11.21 4.09
N PHE A 32 19.28 -10.42 3.31
CA PHE A 32 18.72 -9.58 2.26
C PHE A 32 18.00 -10.41 1.20
N GLN A 33 18.61 -11.51 0.75
CA GLN A 33 18.03 -12.41 -0.23
C GLN A 33 16.71 -13.03 0.28
N HIS A 34 16.63 -13.32 1.58
CA HIS A 34 15.39 -13.81 2.19
C HIS A 34 14.25 -12.79 2.12
N MET A 35 14.53 -11.49 2.16
CA MET A 35 13.48 -10.47 2.05
C MET A 35 12.68 -10.58 0.76
N ALA A 36 13.32 -10.99 -0.35
CA ALA A 36 12.68 -11.10 -1.66
C ALA A 36 11.65 -12.23 -1.74
N PHE A 37 11.79 -13.27 -0.93
CA PHE A 37 10.91 -14.44 -0.91
C PHE A 37 9.92 -14.46 0.25
N MET A 38 10.12 -13.59 1.25
CA MET A 38 9.22 -13.53 2.39
C MET A 38 7.84 -13.00 1.97
N PRO A 39 6.76 -13.61 2.46
CA PRO A 39 5.43 -13.11 2.20
C PRO A 39 5.27 -11.70 2.80
N ILE A 40 4.48 -10.86 2.15
CA ILE A 40 4.25 -9.47 2.60
C ILE A 40 3.43 -9.44 3.91
N CYS A 41 2.51 -10.38 4.05
CA CYS A 41 1.79 -10.72 5.28
C CYS A 41 1.36 -12.21 5.20
N GLU A 42 0.60 -12.71 6.18
CA GLU A 42 0.30 -14.15 6.29
C GLU A 42 -0.35 -14.74 5.02
N LEU A 43 -1.26 -14.03 4.33
CA LEU A 43 -1.80 -14.43 3.00
C LEU A 43 -2.25 -15.90 2.90
N GLU A 44 -2.79 -16.46 3.99
CA GLU A 44 -3.22 -17.85 4.06
C GLU A 44 -4.72 -18.03 3.84
N THR A 45 -5.51 -16.96 4.01
CA THR A 45 -6.97 -16.99 3.88
C THR A 45 -7.46 -16.05 2.78
N THR A 46 -8.66 -16.30 2.24
CA THR A 46 -9.35 -15.37 1.33
C THR A 46 -9.45 -13.95 1.92
N ASN A 47 -9.70 -13.87 3.24
CA ASN A 47 -9.75 -12.59 3.96
C ASN A 47 -8.40 -11.85 3.92
N ASP A 48 -7.27 -12.56 4.03
CA ASP A 48 -5.95 -11.92 3.92
C ASP A 48 -5.74 -11.29 2.54
N TRP A 49 -6.14 -12.00 1.48
CA TRP A 49 -6.06 -11.48 0.10
C TRP A 49 -7.01 -10.30 -0.14
N ILE A 50 -8.22 -10.34 0.40
CA ILE A 50 -9.15 -9.19 0.35
C ILE A 50 -8.58 -8.00 1.14
N ASN A 51 -7.93 -8.25 2.27
CA ASN A 51 -7.29 -7.19 3.07
C ASN A 51 -6.09 -6.55 2.35
N LEU A 52 -5.41 -7.24 1.43
CA LEU A 52 -4.39 -6.63 0.57
C LEU A 52 -4.95 -5.48 -0.28
N GLU A 53 -6.24 -5.51 -0.65
CA GLU A 53 -6.86 -4.39 -1.35
C GLU A 53 -6.76 -3.07 -0.57
N SER A 54 -6.56 -3.14 0.75
CA SER A 54 -6.35 -1.97 1.62
C SER A 54 -4.87 -1.65 1.86
N LEU A 55 -3.98 -2.64 1.74
CA LEU A 55 -2.54 -2.47 2.00
C LEU A 55 -1.85 -1.65 0.91
N GLY A 56 -2.24 -1.82 -0.35
CA GLY A 56 -1.58 -1.16 -1.47
C GLY A 56 -1.11 -2.13 -2.55
N ILE A 57 -0.04 -1.73 -3.26
CA ILE A 57 0.66 -2.56 -4.23
C ILE A 57 1.81 -3.30 -3.52
N PRO A 58 1.71 -4.62 -3.28
CA PRO A 58 2.74 -5.36 -2.54
C PRO A 58 4.12 -5.28 -3.18
N ALA A 59 4.18 -5.29 -4.52
CA ALA A 59 5.40 -5.11 -5.30
C ALA A 59 6.16 -3.83 -4.90
N ALA A 60 5.43 -2.72 -4.83
CA ALA A 60 5.96 -1.41 -4.49
C ALA A 60 6.45 -1.34 -3.03
N ILE A 61 5.72 -1.96 -2.09
CA ILE A 61 6.09 -1.98 -0.67
C ILE A 61 7.41 -2.72 -0.45
N ARG A 62 7.54 -3.93 -1.02
CA ARG A 62 8.75 -4.75 -0.89
C ARG A 62 9.95 -4.10 -1.56
N ALA A 63 9.78 -3.61 -2.78
CA ALA A 63 10.85 -2.96 -3.54
C ALA A 63 11.40 -1.75 -2.76
N LYS A 64 10.53 -0.91 -2.18
CA LYS A 64 10.97 0.22 -1.35
C LYS A 64 11.82 -0.24 -0.17
N ALA A 65 11.32 -1.22 0.59
CA ALA A 65 12.02 -1.74 1.77
C ALA A 65 13.40 -2.34 1.42
N MET A 66 13.50 -3.04 0.30
CA MET A 66 14.77 -3.62 -0.16
C MET A 66 15.73 -2.55 -0.71
N VAL A 67 15.23 -1.59 -1.49
CA VAL A 67 16.05 -0.48 -2.01
C VAL A 67 16.62 0.36 -0.86
N ASP A 68 15.85 0.65 0.19
CA ASP A 68 16.33 1.40 1.35
C ASP A 68 17.54 0.73 2.02
N VAL A 69 17.52 -0.60 2.11
CA VAL A 69 18.67 -1.37 2.61
C VAL A 69 19.86 -1.20 1.67
N LEU A 70 19.71 -1.43 0.36
CA LEU A 70 20.83 -1.33 -0.58
C LEU A 70 21.40 0.08 -0.70
N VAL A 71 20.55 1.09 -0.76
CA VAL A 71 20.96 2.50 -0.82
C VAL A 71 21.76 2.87 0.42
N SER A 72 21.35 2.42 1.61
CA SER A 72 22.12 2.66 2.84
C SER A 72 23.52 2.03 2.84
N LEU A 73 23.73 0.97 2.06
CA LEU A 73 25.05 0.33 1.88
C LEU A 73 25.85 1.07 0.80
N ILE A 74 25.22 1.38 -0.33
CA ILE A 74 25.83 2.03 -1.49
C ILE A 74 26.30 3.46 -1.14
N GLN A 75 25.49 4.23 -0.40
CA GLN A 75 25.80 5.60 0.03
C GLN A 75 26.96 5.70 1.03
N ARG A 76 27.50 4.58 1.54
CA ARG A 76 28.75 4.58 2.31
C ARG A 76 29.95 4.97 1.45
N THR A 77 29.83 4.83 0.14
CA THR A 77 30.83 5.28 -0.84
C THR A 77 30.25 6.49 -1.59
N GLN A 78 31.04 7.54 -1.81
CA GLN A 78 30.60 8.65 -2.63
C GLN A 78 30.53 8.22 -4.11
N PHE A 79 29.42 8.56 -4.77
CA PHE A 79 29.24 8.39 -6.21
C PHE A 79 28.27 9.46 -6.73
N ASP A 80 28.48 9.92 -7.96
CA ASP A 80 27.58 10.87 -8.62
C ASP A 80 26.52 10.15 -9.46
N VAL A 81 26.92 9.04 -10.10
CA VAL A 81 26.08 8.25 -11.00
C VAL A 81 26.10 6.79 -10.59
N LEU A 82 24.91 6.21 -10.43
CA LEU A 82 24.70 4.78 -10.36
C LEU A 82 24.34 4.26 -11.75
N SER A 83 25.17 3.39 -12.33
CA SER A 83 24.91 2.76 -13.62
C SER A 83 24.50 1.30 -13.44
N LEU A 84 23.43 0.88 -14.11
CA LEU A 84 22.95 -0.49 -14.09
C LEU A 84 22.76 -1.02 -15.52
N ASP A 85 23.51 -2.05 -15.85
CA ASP A 85 23.42 -2.77 -17.12
C ASP A 85 22.44 -3.94 -16.94
N ILE A 86 21.28 -3.88 -17.58
CA ILE A 86 20.18 -4.84 -17.41
C ILE A 86 20.04 -5.67 -18.68
N TYR A 87 20.23 -6.99 -18.56
CA TYR A 87 20.12 -7.91 -19.68
C TYR A 87 18.75 -8.60 -19.68
N LEU A 88 17.97 -8.41 -20.74
CA LEU A 88 16.58 -8.89 -20.87
C LEU A 88 16.43 -9.72 -22.15
N SER A 89 16.33 -11.05 -22.03
CA SER A 89 16.13 -11.93 -23.19
C SER A 89 14.67 -12.01 -23.63
N ALA A 90 13.73 -11.86 -22.69
CA ALA A 90 12.28 -12.01 -22.92
C ALA A 90 11.54 -10.67 -23.09
N GLN A 91 12.27 -9.55 -23.17
CA GLN A 91 11.76 -8.17 -23.31
C GLN A 91 10.80 -7.63 -22.24
N THR A 92 10.37 -8.44 -21.27
CA THR A 92 9.43 -8.00 -20.24
C THR A 92 10.14 -7.69 -18.94
N LEU A 93 9.89 -6.49 -18.40
CA LEU A 93 10.28 -6.09 -17.06
C LEU A 93 9.07 -6.24 -16.12
N GLY A 94 9.12 -7.22 -15.21
CA GLY A 94 8.08 -7.39 -14.20
C GLY A 94 7.94 -6.17 -13.28
N SER A 95 6.75 -5.97 -12.72
CA SER A 95 6.43 -4.84 -11.84
C SER A 95 7.36 -4.76 -10.62
N ASP A 96 7.77 -5.90 -10.05
CA ASP A 96 8.73 -6.01 -8.95
C ASP A 96 10.07 -5.35 -9.28
N ASN A 97 10.60 -5.61 -10.48
CA ASN A 97 11.84 -5.05 -10.97
C ASN A 97 11.66 -3.60 -11.45
N LEU A 98 10.52 -3.24 -12.04
CA LEU A 98 10.20 -1.86 -12.39
C LEU A 98 10.15 -0.97 -11.14
N PHE A 99 9.45 -1.37 -10.08
CA PHE A 99 9.42 -0.64 -8.82
C PHE A 99 10.82 -0.53 -8.19
N SER A 100 11.64 -1.57 -8.31
CA SER A 100 13.04 -1.53 -7.86
C SER A 100 13.82 -0.40 -8.53
N LEU A 101 13.65 -0.23 -9.85
CA LEU A 101 14.29 0.86 -10.61
C LEU A 101 13.73 2.24 -10.27
N ILE A 102 12.40 2.34 -10.10
CA ILE A 102 11.72 3.58 -9.67
C ILE A 102 12.30 4.05 -8.33
N TYR A 103 12.41 3.18 -7.33
CA TYR A 103 12.94 3.60 -6.03
C TYR A 103 14.45 3.86 -6.03
N PHE A 104 15.22 3.17 -6.88
CA PHE A 104 16.61 3.57 -7.09
C PHE A 104 16.67 4.99 -7.64
N ALA A 105 15.90 5.31 -8.68
CA ALA A 105 15.86 6.64 -9.26
C ALA A 105 15.45 7.70 -8.23
N GLU A 106 14.53 7.38 -7.32
CA GLU A 106 14.14 8.27 -6.24
C GLU A 106 15.19 8.47 -5.14
N SER A 107 16.14 7.55 -4.99
CA SER A 107 17.05 7.48 -3.83
C SER A 107 18.50 7.81 -4.16
N VAL A 108 18.85 7.94 -5.45
CA VAL A 108 20.22 8.25 -5.90
C VAL A 108 20.28 9.57 -6.67
N PRO A 109 21.44 10.27 -6.66
CA PRO A 109 21.57 11.56 -7.34
C PRO A 109 21.32 11.48 -8.85
N SER A 110 21.86 10.45 -9.51
CA SER A 110 21.63 10.15 -10.92
C SER A 110 21.68 8.64 -11.18
N LEU A 111 20.76 8.16 -12.01
CA LEU A 111 20.64 6.75 -12.40
C LEU A 111 20.79 6.62 -13.92
N ARG A 112 21.75 5.80 -14.37
CA ARG A 112 21.87 5.39 -15.77
C ARG A 112 21.46 3.94 -15.92
N LEU A 113 20.48 3.68 -16.75
CA LEU A 113 19.97 2.34 -17.04
C LEU A 113 20.28 2.00 -18.49
N THR A 114 21.03 0.93 -18.71
CA THR A 114 21.35 0.43 -20.04
C THR A 114 20.71 -0.94 -20.21
N PHE A 115 19.66 -1.01 -21.01
CA PHE A 115 18.94 -2.24 -21.32
C PHE A 115 19.56 -2.92 -22.54
N TYR A 116 19.90 -4.20 -22.40
CA TYR A 116 20.36 -5.05 -23.49
C TYR A 116 19.23 -6.01 -23.86
N THR A 117 18.71 -5.94 -25.09
CA THR A 117 17.58 -6.76 -25.54
C THR A 117 17.85 -7.40 -26.91
N PRO A 118 17.29 -8.60 -27.21
CA PRO A 118 17.61 -9.34 -28.44
C PRO A 118 16.85 -8.88 -29.69
N HIS A 119 15.81 -8.04 -29.58
CA HIS A 119 15.07 -7.55 -30.76
C HIS A 119 15.36 -6.07 -31.04
N GLN A 120 15.18 -5.68 -32.31
CA GLN A 120 15.53 -4.34 -32.80
C GLN A 120 14.54 -3.23 -32.39
N SER A 121 13.31 -3.56 -31.97
CA SER A 121 12.32 -2.57 -31.53
C SER A 121 12.15 -2.59 -30.01
N PRO A 122 12.56 -1.53 -29.29
CA PRO A 122 12.40 -1.42 -27.84
C PRO A 122 11.00 -0.89 -27.40
N SER A 123 10.03 -0.75 -28.31
CA SER A 123 8.77 -0.02 -28.06
C SER A 123 7.99 -0.47 -26.82
N GLU A 124 7.86 -1.78 -26.59
CA GLU A 124 7.11 -2.31 -25.44
C GLU A 124 7.84 -2.05 -24.11
N LEU A 125 9.15 -2.29 -24.08
CA LEU A 125 9.98 -2.00 -22.90
C LEU A 125 9.99 -0.50 -22.61
N GLU A 126 10.08 0.33 -23.65
CA GLU A 126 10.01 1.78 -23.55
C GLU A 126 8.70 2.30 -22.95
N GLU A 127 7.59 1.62 -23.20
CA GLU A 127 6.29 1.89 -22.58
C GLU A 127 6.29 1.46 -21.11
N GLN A 128 6.80 0.27 -20.79
CA GLN A 128 6.91 -0.22 -19.41
C GLN A 128 7.75 0.71 -18.52
N VAL A 129 8.84 1.29 -19.06
CA VAL A 129 9.73 2.20 -18.33
C VAL A 129 9.39 3.68 -18.55
N ALA A 130 8.21 4.00 -19.11
CA ALA A 130 7.82 5.39 -19.38
C ALA A 130 7.82 6.27 -18.11
N VAL A 131 7.47 5.70 -16.95
CA VAL A 131 7.52 6.40 -15.66
C VAL A 131 8.95 6.86 -15.30
N LEU A 132 9.97 6.07 -15.67
CA LEU A 132 11.38 6.41 -15.44
C LEU A 132 11.86 7.52 -16.39
N LYS A 133 11.36 7.56 -17.63
CA LYS A 133 11.68 8.64 -18.60
C LYS A 133 11.28 10.02 -18.09
N ASN A 134 10.22 10.09 -17.28
CA ASN A 134 9.72 11.35 -16.70
C ASN A 134 10.54 11.81 -15.48
N MET A 135 11.48 10.99 -14.99
CA MET A 135 12.35 11.34 -13.87
C MET A 135 13.59 12.06 -14.36
N GLY A 136 13.75 13.34 -13.99
CA GLY A 136 14.79 14.21 -14.51
C GLY A 136 16.24 13.84 -14.16
N ASN A 137 16.46 12.81 -13.35
CA ASN A 137 17.78 12.28 -12.96
C ASN A 137 18.08 10.90 -13.58
N VAL A 138 17.21 10.38 -14.43
CA VAL A 138 17.35 9.07 -15.08
C VAL A 138 17.80 9.23 -16.53
N VAL A 139 18.78 8.44 -16.95
CA VAL A 139 19.21 8.28 -18.33
C VAL A 139 18.94 6.85 -18.76
N LEU A 140 18.18 6.67 -19.86
CA LEU A 140 17.87 5.36 -20.42
C LEU A 140 18.62 5.15 -21.73
N GLU A 141 19.24 3.99 -21.87
CA GLU A 141 19.92 3.53 -23.08
C GLU A 141 19.38 2.14 -23.46
N PHE A 142 19.08 1.93 -24.73
CA PHE A 142 18.59 0.65 -25.26
C PHE A 142 19.59 0.14 -26.29
N ASN A 143 20.22 -0.99 -25.99
CA ASN A 143 21.24 -1.62 -26.80
C ASN A 143 20.74 -2.97 -27.32
N HIS A 144 21.09 -3.26 -28.57
CA HIS A 144 20.86 -4.57 -29.15
C HIS A 144 21.87 -5.58 -28.59
N LEU A 145 21.39 -6.72 -28.14
CA LEU A 145 22.20 -7.80 -27.59
C LEU A 145 22.88 -8.55 -28.76
N SER A 146 24.09 -8.12 -29.15
CA SER A 146 24.90 -8.84 -30.15
C SER A 146 25.60 -10.05 -29.51
N HIS A 147 25.88 -11.10 -30.28
CA HIS A 147 26.67 -12.26 -29.82
C HIS A 147 28.06 -11.88 -29.26
N SER A 148 28.60 -10.71 -29.60
CA SER A 148 29.86 -10.17 -29.06
C SER A 148 29.72 -9.50 -27.69
N ALA A 149 28.57 -8.89 -27.37
CA ALA A 149 28.31 -8.28 -26.06
C ALA A 149 28.18 -9.33 -24.95
N THR A 150 27.73 -10.55 -25.30
CA THR A 150 27.68 -11.68 -24.36
C THR A 150 29.04 -12.21 -23.96
N THR A 151 30.09 -12.04 -24.77
CA THR A 151 31.43 -12.58 -24.47
C THR A 151 32.21 -11.77 -23.43
N GLU A 152 32.14 -10.43 -23.45
CA GLU A 152 32.86 -9.56 -22.49
C GLU A 152 32.24 -9.58 -21.07
N SER A 153 30.91 -9.72 -20.98
CA SER A 153 30.17 -9.79 -19.71
C SER A 153 29.90 -11.22 -19.23
N SER A 154 30.39 -12.24 -19.95
CA SER A 154 30.00 -13.65 -19.79
C SER A 154 30.26 -14.20 -18.38
N SER A 155 31.38 -13.83 -17.75
CA SER A 155 31.75 -14.33 -16.42
C SER A 155 30.83 -13.80 -15.32
N GLY A 156 30.51 -12.50 -15.35
CA GLY A 156 29.60 -11.86 -14.41
C GLY A 156 28.17 -12.37 -14.55
N LEU A 157 27.67 -12.47 -15.79
CA LEU A 157 26.32 -12.99 -16.04
C LEU A 157 26.18 -14.47 -15.64
N SER A 158 27.20 -15.29 -15.91
CA SER A 158 27.24 -16.70 -15.48
C SER A 158 27.31 -16.83 -13.95
N HIS A 159 28.08 -15.95 -13.29
CA HIS A 159 28.12 -15.90 -11.83
C HIS A 159 26.75 -15.60 -11.23
N LEU A 160 26.08 -14.55 -11.71
CA LEU A 160 24.73 -14.18 -11.26
C LEU A 160 23.70 -15.29 -11.51
N LYS A 161 23.78 -15.96 -12.67
CA LYS A 161 22.95 -17.14 -12.97
C LYS A 161 23.16 -18.26 -11.94
N ASN A 162 24.41 -18.60 -11.64
CA ASN A 162 24.73 -19.64 -10.67
C ASN A 162 24.23 -19.29 -9.27
N LYS A 163 24.37 -18.02 -8.88
CA LYS A 163 23.88 -17.50 -7.59
C LYS A 163 22.37 -17.55 -7.50
N ARG A 164 21.65 -17.11 -8.53
CA ARG A 164 20.19 -17.28 -8.63
C ARG A 164 19.79 -18.73 -8.39
N ASN A 165 20.40 -19.68 -9.10
CA ASN A 165 20.07 -21.09 -8.96
C ASN A 165 20.32 -21.63 -7.53
N GLN A 166 21.41 -21.20 -6.90
CA GLN A 166 21.70 -21.52 -5.50
C GLN A 166 20.64 -20.97 -4.55
N ILE A 167 20.20 -19.73 -4.77
CA ILE A 167 19.15 -19.08 -3.97
C ILE A 167 17.84 -19.86 -4.12
N ILE A 168 17.37 -20.10 -5.35
CA ILE A 168 16.13 -20.86 -5.61
C ILE A 168 16.18 -22.24 -4.93
N HIS A 169 17.32 -22.94 -5.02
CA HIS A 169 17.52 -24.22 -4.36
C HIS A 169 17.50 -24.11 -2.82
N SER A 170 18.03 -23.03 -2.25
CA SER A 170 18.00 -22.80 -0.79
C SER A 170 16.58 -22.62 -0.23
N PHE A 171 15.62 -22.24 -1.08
CA PHE A 171 14.19 -22.18 -0.76
C PHE A 171 13.45 -23.49 -1.05
N GLY A 172 14.17 -24.56 -1.42
CA GLY A 172 13.60 -25.90 -1.60
C GLY A 172 13.11 -26.21 -3.01
N PHE A 173 13.40 -25.37 -4.00
CA PHE A 173 12.97 -25.58 -5.39
C PHE A 173 14.13 -26.13 -6.23
N THR A 174 13.93 -27.29 -6.86
CA THR A 174 14.94 -27.94 -7.72
C THR A 174 14.68 -27.70 -9.21
N LEU A 175 13.89 -26.68 -9.53
CA LEU A 175 13.47 -26.33 -10.89
C LEU A 175 14.66 -25.91 -11.76
N LYS A 176 14.66 -26.36 -13.02
CA LYS A 176 15.58 -25.89 -14.07
C LYS A 176 14.77 -25.37 -15.24
N GLU A 177 15.34 -24.43 -16.01
CA GLU A 177 14.66 -23.91 -17.21
C GLU A 177 14.30 -25.00 -18.22
N THR A 178 15.15 -26.02 -18.39
CA THR A 178 14.86 -27.14 -19.29
C THR A 178 13.65 -27.94 -18.85
N ASP A 179 13.39 -28.01 -17.54
CA ASP A 179 12.25 -28.74 -16.99
C ASP A 179 10.93 -28.05 -17.33
N LEU A 180 10.92 -26.70 -17.38
CA LEU A 180 9.73 -25.90 -17.70
C LEU A 180 9.27 -26.09 -19.15
N GLN A 181 10.19 -26.33 -20.07
CA GLN A 181 9.87 -26.47 -21.50
C GLN A 181 9.51 -27.89 -21.92
N SER A 182 10.13 -28.89 -21.29
CA SER A 182 10.07 -30.29 -21.76
C SER A 182 9.36 -31.25 -20.82
N ASN A 183 9.28 -30.93 -19.52
CA ASN A 183 8.82 -31.85 -18.48
C ASN A 183 7.69 -31.28 -17.61
N ALA A 184 6.99 -30.23 -18.07
CA ALA A 184 5.91 -29.59 -17.32
C ALA A 184 4.76 -30.53 -16.93
N SER A 185 4.56 -31.64 -17.67
CA SER A 185 3.55 -32.67 -17.38
C SER A 185 3.93 -33.62 -16.24
N ASN A 186 5.18 -33.59 -15.77
CA ASN A 186 5.59 -34.37 -14.61
C ASN A 186 4.96 -33.74 -13.34
N PRO A 187 4.13 -34.48 -12.57
CA PRO A 187 3.43 -33.92 -11.40
C PRO A 187 4.36 -33.31 -10.35
N ALA A 188 5.56 -33.87 -10.16
CA ALA A 188 6.52 -33.34 -9.20
C ALA A 188 7.08 -31.98 -9.62
N ILE A 189 7.36 -31.81 -10.92
CA ILE A 189 7.86 -30.56 -11.50
C ILE A 189 6.74 -29.52 -11.52
N LEU A 190 5.53 -29.91 -11.91
CA LEU A 190 4.36 -29.04 -11.89
C LEU A 190 4.06 -28.51 -10.49
N ASN A 191 4.10 -29.38 -9.47
CA ASN A 191 3.88 -28.96 -8.08
C ASN A 191 4.97 -28.01 -7.58
N GLN A 192 6.24 -28.23 -7.94
CA GLN A 192 7.32 -27.29 -7.62
C GLN A 192 7.13 -25.94 -8.32
N LEU A 193 6.73 -25.95 -9.59
CA LEU A 193 6.45 -24.74 -10.37
C LEU A 193 5.32 -23.93 -9.73
N ILE A 194 4.19 -24.58 -9.44
CA ILE A 194 3.04 -23.95 -8.79
C ILE A 194 3.44 -23.39 -7.42
N GLY A 195 4.13 -24.18 -6.60
CA GLY A 195 4.61 -23.74 -5.29
C GLY A 195 5.54 -22.53 -5.36
N TYR A 196 6.45 -22.52 -6.35
CA TYR A 196 7.34 -21.39 -6.61
C TYR A 196 6.56 -20.13 -7.00
N CYS A 197 5.58 -20.29 -7.89
CA CYS A 197 4.72 -19.20 -8.36
C CYS A 197 3.89 -18.59 -7.22
N TRP A 198 3.36 -19.42 -6.31
CA TRP A 198 2.64 -18.95 -5.12
C TRP A 198 3.55 -18.21 -4.13
N MET A 199 4.77 -18.70 -3.90
CA MET A 199 5.74 -18.00 -3.06
C MET A 199 6.06 -16.61 -3.61
N ASN A 200 6.29 -16.50 -4.92
CA ASN A 200 6.54 -15.22 -5.58
C ASN A 200 5.31 -14.27 -5.53
N LEU A 201 4.09 -14.80 -5.72
CA LEU A 201 2.87 -14.00 -5.55
C LEU A 201 2.77 -13.45 -4.12
N LYS A 202 2.97 -14.29 -3.09
CA LYS A 202 2.93 -13.86 -1.68
C LYS A 202 4.01 -12.82 -1.35
N ALA A 203 5.14 -12.87 -2.05
CA ALA A 203 6.21 -11.88 -1.93
C ALA A 203 5.92 -10.56 -2.68
N GLY A 204 4.92 -10.54 -3.57
CA GLY A 204 4.52 -9.38 -4.37
C GLY A 204 5.05 -9.37 -5.81
N ALA A 205 5.73 -10.41 -6.26
CA ALA A 205 6.38 -10.52 -7.58
C ALA A 205 5.59 -11.46 -8.52
N TYR A 206 4.35 -11.10 -8.82
CA TYR A 206 3.39 -11.98 -9.51
C TYR A 206 3.60 -12.11 -11.02
N ASP A 207 4.22 -11.13 -11.69
CA ASP A 207 4.37 -11.14 -13.16
C ASP A 207 5.22 -12.31 -13.65
N ILE A 208 6.31 -12.59 -12.91
CA ILE A 208 7.18 -13.75 -13.17
C ILE A 208 6.37 -15.05 -13.05
N SER A 209 5.53 -15.16 -12.00
CA SER A 209 4.68 -16.33 -11.79
C SER A 209 3.66 -16.53 -12.91
N CYS A 210 2.98 -15.46 -13.32
CA CYS A 210 2.00 -15.53 -14.40
C CYS A 210 2.68 -15.93 -15.71
N SER A 211 3.82 -15.30 -16.03
CA SER A 211 4.60 -15.60 -17.23
C SER A 211 5.09 -17.05 -17.26
N LEU A 212 5.57 -17.57 -16.12
CA LEU A 212 6.00 -18.96 -15.97
C LEU A 212 4.86 -19.95 -16.23
N LEU A 213 3.67 -19.69 -15.67
CA LEU A 213 2.49 -20.55 -15.87
C LEU A 213 1.96 -20.46 -17.31
N GLU A 214 1.95 -19.29 -17.93
CA GLU A 214 1.57 -19.10 -19.33
C GLU A 214 2.51 -19.82 -20.30
N GLN A 215 3.82 -19.81 -20.02
CA GLN A 215 4.80 -20.56 -20.80
C GLN A 215 4.62 -22.06 -20.61
N ALA A 216 4.42 -22.50 -19.37
CA ALA A 216 4.14 -23.91 -19.08
C ALA A 216 2.89 -24.37 -19.84
N GLN A 217 1.81 -23.57 -19.85
CA GLN A 217 0.55 -23.88 -20.55
C GLN A 217 0.72 -24.11 -22.07
N LYS A 218 1.75 -23.52 -22.69
CA LYS A 218 2.07 -23.69 -24.11
C LYS A 218 2.85 -24.97 -24.41
N ALA A 219 3.26 -25.74 -23.39
CA ALA A 219 4.04 -26.96 -23.59
C ALA A 219 3.19 -28.03 -24.30
N PRO A 220 3.65 -28.58 -25.44
CA PRO A 220 2.87 -29.49 -26.27
C PRO A 220 2.59 -30.86 -25.62
N SER A 221 3.32 -31.19 -24.54
CA SER A 221 3.22 -32.46 -23.83
C SER A 221 2.25 -32.46 -22.64
N LEU A 222 1.58 -31.33 -22.35
CA LEU A 222 0.68 -31.23 -21.20
C LEU A 222 -0.56 -32.09 -21.36
N ASP A 223 -0.81 -32.96 -20.38
CA ASP A 223 -2.09 -33.66 -20.26
C ASP A 223 -3.21 -32.71 -19.79
N LEU A 224 -4.46 -33.15 -19.93
CA LEU A 224 -5.62 -32.33 -19.61
C LEU A 224 -5.66 -31.90 -18.13
N ALA A 225 -5.23 -32.78 -17.22
CA ALA A 225 -5.23 -32.46 -15.79
C ALA A 225 -4.24 -31.34 -15.47
N ALA A 226 -3.04 -31.42 -16.03
CA ALA A 226 -2.02 -30.40 -15.89
C ALA A 226 -2.45 -29.07 -16.54
N GLN A 227 -3.12 -29.12 -17.70
CA GLN A 227 -3.68 -27.91 -18.34
C GLN A 227 -4.71 -27.22 -17.45
N GLU A 228 -5.67 -27.97 -16.89
CA GLU A 228 -6.70 -27.41 -16.01
C GLU A 228 -6.11 -26.88 -14.69
N GLN A 229 -5.11 -27.55 -14.12
CA GLN A 229 -4.40 -27.08 -12.92
C GLN A 229 -3.62 -25.79 -13.17
N ILE A 230 -2.89 -25.69 -14.29
CA ILE A 230 -2.17 -24.47 -14.67
C ILE A 230 -3.17 -23.33 -14.90
N PHE A 231 -4.26 -23.58 -15.62
CA PHE A 231 -5.30 -22.59 -15.86
C PHE A 231 -5.90 -22.07 -14.54
N MET A 232 -6.26 -22.97 -13.63
CA MET A 232 -6.79 -22.63 -12.31
C MET A 232 -5.83 -21.70 -11.56
N HIS A 233 -4.58 -22.13 -11.39
CA HIS A 233 -3.60 -21.35 -10.62
C HIS A 233 -3.25 -20.02 -11.28
N LEU A 234 -3.12 -19.97 -12.62
CA LEU A 234 -2.89 -18.72 -13.35
C LEU A 234 -4.05 -17.73 -13.11
N LEU A 235 -5.29 -18.20 -13.21
CA LEU A 235 -6.47 -17.34 -13.00
C LEU A 235 -6.57 -16.85 -11.55
N MET A 236 -6.27 -17.71 -10.57
CA MET A 236 -6.19 -17.33 -9.15
C MET A 236 -5.10 -16.27 -8.93
N MET A 237 -3.90 -16.44 -9.49
CA MET A 237 -2.80 -15.48 -9.35
C MET A 237 -3.12 -14.13 -9.98
N ARG A 238 -3.74 -14.13 -11.17
CA ARG A 238 -4.22 -12.90 -11.81
C ARG A 238 -5.29 -12.22 -10.97
N PHE A 239 -6.22 -12.98 -10.39
CA PHE A 239 -7.24 -12.44 -9.50
C PHE A 239 -6.63 -11.77 -8.26
N PHE A 240 -5.74 -12.47 -7.56
CA PHE A 240 -5.10 -12.00 -6.34
C PHE A 240 -4.07 -10.89 -6.56
N SER A 241 -3.54 -10.75 -7.77
CA SER A 241 -2.67 -9.62 -8.17
C SER A 241 -3.44 -8.45 -8.80
N HIS A 242 -4.78 -8.46 -8.73
CA HIS A 242 -5.66 -7.42 -9.26
C HIS A 242 -5.64 -7.26 -10.80
N GLN A 243 -5.20 -8.27 -11.54
CA GLN A 243 -5.28 -8.34 -13.01
C GLN A 243 -6.70 -8.67 -13.49
N TYR A 244 -7.70 -7.96 -12.97
CA TYR A 244 -9.13 -8.25 -13.19
C TYR A 244 -9.54 -8.16 -14.66
N GLY A 245 -8.92 -7.28 -15.46
CA GLY A 245 -9.15 -7.21 -16.90
C GLY A 245 -8.81 -8.55 -17.57
N LEU A 246 -7.61 -9.07 -17.32
CA LEU A 246 -7.15 -10.34 -17.89
C LEU A 246 -7.98 -11.52 -17.40
N VAL A 247 -8.41 -11.54 -16.13
CA VAL A 247 -9.36 -12.55 -15.63
C VAL A 247 -10.68 -12.47 -16.39
N THR A 248 -11.20 -11.26 -16.64
CA THR A 248 -12.46 -11.01 -17.37
C THR A 248 -12.38 -11.41 -18.85
N GLU A 249 -11.22 -11.26 -19.48
CA GLU A 249 -10.98 -11.58 -20.89
C GLU A 249 -10.61 -13.04 -21.13
N SER A 250 -10.08 -13.75 -20.12
CA SER A 250 -9.63 -15.14 -20.27
C SER A 250 -10.73 -16.07 -20.77
N ASP A 251 -10.48 -16.83 -21.84
CA ASP A 251 -11.42 -17.81 -22.35
C ASP A 251 -11.67 -18.92 -21.32
N PHE A 252 -12.92 -19.02 -20.86
CA PHE A 252 -13.30 -19.95 -19.81
C PHE A 252 -13.84 -21.24 -20.44
N PRO A 253 -13.29 -22.42 -20.12
CA PRO A 253 -13.79 -23.68 -20.66
C PRO A 253 -15.30 -23.87 -20.41
N GLU A 254 -15.98 -24.50 -21.37
CA GLU A 254 -17.39 -24.87 -21.21
C GLU A 254 -17.57 -25.82 -20.01
N SER A 255 -16.65 -26.78 -19.87
CA SER A 255 -16.59 -27.73 -18.76
C SER A 255 -15.14 -28.04 -18.37
N PHE A 256 -14.92 -28.37 -17.10
CA PHE A 256 -13.67 -28.95 -16.59
C PHE A 256 -13.89 -30.44 -16.33
N SER A 257 -12.92 -31.27 -16.69
CA SER A 257 -13.01 -32.73 -16.58
C SER A 257 -12.29 -33.28 -15.36
N THR A 258 -11.31 -32.54 -14.82
CA THR A 258 -10.40 -33.01 -13.77
C THR A 258 -10.46 -32.18 -12.49
N LEU A 259 -10.88 -30.91 -12.58
CA LEU A 259 -11.12 -30.07 -11.40
C LEU A 259 -12.37 -30.54 -10.65
N ASN A 260 -12.34 -30.41 -9.32
CA ASN A 260 -13.51 -30.67 -8.48
C ASN A 260 -14.51 -29.49 -8.52
N ASP A 261 -15.74 -29.74 -8.10
CA ASP A 261 -16.82 -28.75 -8.13
C ASP A 261 -16.52 -27.47 -7.33
N SER A 262 -15.76 -27.59 -6.23
CA SER A 262 -15.40 -26.45 -5.38
C SER A 262 -14.44 -25.50 -6.11
N ASP A 263 -13.46 -26.06 -6.81
CA ASP A 263 -12.49 -25.29 -7.59
C ASP A 263 -13.18 -24.61 -8.77
N ILE A 264 -14.03 -25.34 -9.50
CA ILE A 264 -14.81 -24.78 -10.61
C ILE A 264 -15.68 -23.62 -10.12
N LYS A 265 -16.40 -23.79 -9.00
CA LYS A 265 -17.20 -22.71 -8.40
C LYS A 265 -16.32 -21.51 -8.06
N THR A 266 -15.16 -21.72 -7.46
CA THR A 266 -14.22 -20.64 -7.13
C THR A 266 -13.79 -19.85 -8.37
N LEU A 267 -13.42 -20.53 -9.46
CA LEU A 267 -13.04 -19.87 -10.71
C LEU A 267 -14.21 -19.10 -11.35
N VAL A 268 -15.42 -19.69 -11.33
CA VAL A 268 -16.64 -19.02 -11.84
C VAL A 268 -16.92 -17.74 -11.04
N PHE A 269 -16.74 -17.78 -9.72
CA PHE A 269 -16.89 -16.59 -8.87
C PHE A 269 -15.82 -15.53 -9.18
N PHE A 270 -14.55 -15.91 -9.33
CA PHE A 270 -13.48 -14.98 -9.68
C PHE A 270 -13.75 -14.28 -11.02
N LYS A 271 -14.31 -15.01 -12.00
CA LYS A 271 -14.73 -14.44 -13.28
C LYS A 271 -15.85 -13.42 -13.12
N ALA A 272 -16.89 -13.72 -12.33
CA ALA A 272 -17.97 -12.78 -12.04
C ALA A 272 -17.45 -11.52 -11.32
N TYR A 273 -16.52 -11.71 -10.37
CA TYR A 273 -15.90 -10.63 -9.61
C TYR A 273 -15.09 -9.71 -10.49
N ALA A 274 -14.15 -10.28 -11.24
CA ALA A 274 -13.30 -9.51 -12.12
C ALA A 274 -14.12 -8.76 -13.18
N ALA A 275 -15.15 -9.40 -13.74
CA ALA A 275 -16.05 -8.78 -14.70
C ALA A 275 -16.85 -7.62 -14.10
N THR A 276 -17.29 -7.75 -12.84
CA THR A 276 -17.98 -6.67 -12.10
C THR A 276 -17.08 -5.45 -11.94
N LEU A 277 -15.83 -5.65 -11.47
CA LEU A 277 -14.89 -4.54 -11.29
C LEU A 277 -14.45 -3.91 -12.63
N SER A 278 -14.31 -4.73 -13.67
CA SER A 278 -13.96 -4.28 -15.03
C SER A 278 -15.15 -3.70 -15.80
N ARG A 279 -16.32 -3.59 -15.15
CA ARG A 279 -17.58 -3.08 -15.72
C ARG A 279 -18.07 -3.86 -16.96
N ASN A 280 -17.65 -5.11 -17.13
CA ASN A 280 -18.23 -6.02 -18.12
C ASN A 280 -19.47 -6.70 -17.51
N LEU A 281 -20.57 -5.94 -17.43
CA LEU A 281 -21.78 -6.36 -16.71
C LEU A 281 -22.47 -7.58 -17.35
N SER A 282 -22.33 -7.78 -18.66
CA SER A 282 -22.86 -8.97 -19.35
C SER A 282 -22.13 -10.24 -18.92
N THR A 283 -20.79 -10.19 -18.87
CA THR A 283 -19.99 -11.32 -18.38
C THR A 283 -20.25 -11.56 -16.89
N ALA A 284 -20.35 -10.49 -16.09
CA ALA A 284 -20.68 -10.62 -14.68
C ALA A 284 -22.03 -11.32 -14.45
N ASP A 285 -23.09 -10.89 -15.15
CA ASP A 285 -24.42 -11.51 -15.06
C ASP A 285 -24.42 -13.00 -15.42
N LEU A 286 -23.74 -13.36 -16.51
CA LEU A 286 -23.59 -14.75 -16.95
C LEU A 286 -22.94 -15.61 -15.87
N PHE A 287 -21.83 -15.14 -15.28
CA PHE A 287 -21.07 -15.92 -14.30
C PHE A 287 -21.70 -15.90 -12.90
N PHE A 288 -22.43 -14.86 -12.50
CA PHE A 288 -23.27 -14.91 -11.29
C PHE A 288 -24.38 -15.96 -11.41
N LYS A 289 -25.07 -16.02 -12.55
CA LYS A 289 -26.07 -17.07 -12.83
C LYS A 289 -25.46 -18.46 -12.84
N ARG A 290 -24.29 -18.62 -13.49
CA ARG A 290 -23.55 -19.90 -13.51
C ARG A 290 -23.13 -20.36 -12.11
N PHE A 291 -22.76 -19.42 -11.23
CA PHE A 291 -22.47 -19.74 -9.83
C PHE A 291 -23.73 -20.07 -9.02
N GLY A 292 -24.86 -19.43 -9.36
CA GLY A 292 -26.10 -19.47 -8.57
C GLY A 292 -26.17 -18.37 -7.50
N ILE A 293 -25.60 -17.18 -7.77
CA ILE A 293 -25.76 -16.00 -6.91
C ILE A 293 -26.95 -15.17 -7.43
N ASP A 294 -27.92 -14.95 -6.55
CA ASP A 294 -29.05 -14.05 -6.75
C ASP A 294 -29.37 -13.28 -5.46
N GLU A 295 -30.42 -12.47 -5.49
CA GLU A 295 -30.85 -11.65 -4.35
C GLU A 295 -31.34 -12.47 -3.14
N HIS A 296 -31.69 -13.73 -3.34
CA HIS A 296 -32.21 -14.65 -2.34
C HIS A 296 -31.17 -15.66 -1.83
N MET A 297 -29.95 -15.65 -2.38
CA MET A 297 -28.85 -16.54 -1.96
C MET A 297 -28.74 -16.59 -0.43
N PRO A 298 -28.76 -17.77 0.22
CA PRO A 298 -28.69 -17.88 1.67
C PRO A 298 -27.33 -17.41 2.22
N LEU A 299 -27.36 -16.85 3.42
CA LEU A 299 -26.16 -16.48 4.18
C LEU A 299 -25.86 -17.59 5.18
N SER A 300 -24.74 -18.30 4.97
CA SER A 300 -24.35 -19.48 5.77
C SER A 300 -22.97 -19.34 6.42
N ASP A 301 -22.09 -18.57 5.79
CA ASP A 301 -20.69 -18.42 6.18
C ASP A 301 -20.10 -17.10 5.64
N GLU A 302 -18.87 -16.78 6.03
CA GLU A 302 -18.19 -15.56 5.58
C GLU A 302 -18.04 -15.47 4.06
N ASN A 303 -17.85 -16.60 3.36
CA ASN A 303 -17.74 -16.60 1.90
C ASN A 303 -19.05 -16.20 1.24
N SER A 304 -20.20 -16.63 1.78
CA SER A 304 -21.53 -16.22 1.31
C SER A 304 -21.73 -14.70 1.46
N LEU A 305 -21.19 -14.09 2.53
CA LEU A 305 -21.26 -12.64 2.75
C LEU A 305 -20.41 -11.87 1.73
N TYR A 306 -19.18 -12.31 1.47
CA TYR A 306 -18.32 -11.70 0.44
C TYR A 306 -18.93 -11.79 -0.96
N ARG A 307 -19.52 -12.95 -1.29
CA ARG A 307 -20.22 -13.18 -2.56
C ARG A 307 -21.39 -12.22 -2.72
N LEU A 308 -22.21 -12.05 -1.68
CA LEU A 308 -23.38 -11.18 -1.74
C LEU A 308 -23.01 -9.69 -1.71
N ASN A 309 -21.93 -9.31 -1.01
CA ASN A 309 -21.40 -7.94 -1.01
C ASN A 309 -20.95 -7.51 -2.41
N LEU A 310 -20.24 -8.38 -3.11
CA LEU A 310 -19.86 -8.14 -4.50
C LEU A 310 -21.08 -8.10 -5.43
N PHE A 311 -22.05 -9.00 -5.23
CA PHE A 311 -23.29 -8.99 -5.99
C PHE A 311 -24.06 -7.68 -5.77
N ALA A 312 -24.09 -7.14 -4.56
CA ALA A 312 -24.66 -5.83 -4.27
C ALA A 312 -23.96 -4.71 -5.06
N LEU A 313 -22.63 -4.73 -5.18
CA LEU A 313 -21.91 -3.80 -6.06
C LEU A 313 -22.35 -3.95 -7.52
N PHE A 314 -22.48 -5.18 -8.01
CA PHE A 314 -23.01 -5.43 -9.35
C PHE A 314 -24.43 -4.84 -9.53
N GLN A 315 -25.30 -4.95 -8.52
CA GLN A 315 -26.62 -4.32 -8.53
C GLN A 315 -26.56 -2.81 -8.62
N VAL A 316 -25.64 -2.18 -7.88
CA VAL A 316 -25.41 -0.73 -7.97
C VAL A 316 -25.02 -0.30 -9.38
N LEU A 317 -24.16 -1.09 -10.04
CA LEU A 317 -23.69 -0.82 -11.40
C LEU A 317 -24.78 -1.04 -12.46
N GLN A 318 -25.73 -1.94 -12.21
CA GLN A 318 -26.94 -2.09 -13.02
C GLN A 318 -28.01 -1.02 -12.75
N GLY A 319 -27.81 -0.15 -11.76
CA GLY A 319 -28.79 0.87 -11.36
C GLY A 319 -29.90 0.36 -10.43
N ARG A 320 -29.84 -0.90 -9.97
CA ARG A 320 -30.79 -1.49 -9.01
C ARG A 320 -30.40 -1.15 -7.57
N ILE A 321 -30.53 0.13 -7.21
CA ILE A 321 -30.03 0.66 -5.93
C ILE A 321 -30.79 0.10 -4.72
N ASP A 322 -32.10 -0.09 -4.83
CA ASP A 322 -32.92 -0.62 -3.73
C ASP A 322 -32.53 -2.07 -3.40
N VAL A 323 -32.31 -2.91 -4.42
CA VAL A 323 -31.82 -4.27 -4.25
C VAL A 323 -30.44 -4.27 -3.58
N ALA A 324 -29.54 -3.38 -3.99
CA ALA A 324 -28.23 -3.27 -3.34
C ALA A 324 -28.34 -2.87 -1.86
N PHE A 325 -29.28 -1.97 -1.52
CA PHE A 325 -29.57 -1.61 -0.14
C PHE A 325 -30.03 -2.82 0.68
N ASP A 326 -31.03 -3.55 0.18
CA ASP A 326 -31.57 -4.73 0.87
C ASP A 326 -30.48 -5.78 1.12
N LEU A 327 -29.62 -6.03 0.13
CA LEU A 327 -28.51 -6.96 0.26
C LEU A 327 -27.49 -6.52 1.32
N GLU A 328 -27.05 -5.25 1.30
CA GLU A 328 -26.07 -4.77 2.28
C GLU A 328 -26.63 -4.75 3.71
N PHE A 329 -27.91 -4.44 3.90
CA PHE A 329 -28.57 -4.52 5.20
C PHE A 329 -28.78 -5.96 5.69
N ARG A 330 -29.07 -6.89 4.77
CA ARG A 330 -29.16 -8.31 5.08
C ARG A 330 -27.80 -8.87 5.51
N ILE A 331 -26.71 -8.47 4.84
CA ILE A 331 -25.34 -8.82 5.24
C ILE A 331 -25.03 -8.25 6.64
N LYS A 332 -25.34 -6.97 6.86
CA LYS A 332 -25.14 -6.31 8.17
C LYS A 332 -25.86 -7.06 9.29
N GLN A 333 -27.15 -7.36 9.09
CA GLN A 333 -27.96 -8.07 10.09
C GLN A 333 -27.37 -9.45 10.40
N HIS A 334 -26.95 -10.19 9.37
CA HIS A 334 -26.35 -11.51 9.58
C HIS A 334 -25.03 -11.44 10.37
N ILE A 335 -24.17 -10.46 10.08
CA ILE A 335 -22.93 -10.20 10.83
C ILE A 335 -23.23 -9.96 12.31
N GLU A 336 -24.26 -9.16 12.62
CA GLU A 336 -24.66 -8.83 13.99
C GLU A 336 -25.27 -10.03 14.72
N GLU A 337 -26.15 -10.79 14.07
CA GLU A 337 -26.82 -11.96 14.65
C GLU A 337 -25.85 -13.11 14.96
N HIS A 338 -24.80 -13.28 14.16
CA HIS A 338 -23.83 -14.39 14.28
C HIS A 338 -22.51 -13.96 14.93
N CYS A 339 -22.41 -12.71 15.39
CA CYS A 339 -21.21 -12.15 16.02
C CYS A 339 -19.93 -12.36 15.18
N ILE A 340 -20.00 -12.15 13.87
CA ILE A 340 -18.83 -12.28 13.00
C ILE A 340 -17.85 -11.16 13.32
N GLU A 341 -16.57 -11.48 13.58
CA GLU A 341 -15.55 -10.51 14.01
C GLU A 341 -14.59 -10.05 12.91
N THR A 342 -14.82 -10.49 11.67
CA THR A 342 -13.97 -10.17 10.52
C THR A 342 -14.03 -8.67 10.19
N VAL A 343 -12.99 -7.93 10.59
CA VAL A 343 -12.88 -6.46 10.45
C VAL A 343 -13.03 -6.00 9.00
N GLY A 344 -12.37 -6.70 8.05
CA GLY A 344 -12.41 -6.35 6.63
C GLY A 344 -13.84 -6.36 6.07
N LEU A 345 -14.61 -7.40 6.43
CA LEU A 345 -16.00 -7.54 5.99
C LEU A 345 -16.91 -6.45 6.57
N LYS A 346 -16.83 -6.18 7.89
CA LYS A 346 -17.58 -5.09 8.55
C LYS A 346 -17.27 -3.74 7.91
N TYR A 347 -15.98 -3.45 7.72
CA TYR A 347 -15.51 -2.22 7.09
C TYR A 347 -16.11 -2.05 5.68
N VAL A 348 -15.98 -3.06 4.81
CA VAL A 348 -16.47 -2.97 3.42
C VAL A 348 -17.99 -2.82 3.37
N ASN A 349 -18.73 -3.58 4.18
CA ASN A 349 -20.19 -3.47 4.26
C ASN A 349 -20.62 -2.05 4.69
N PHE A 350 -20.03 -1.50 5.75
CA PHE A 350 -20.35 -0.14 6.18
C PHE A 350 -19.94 0.94 5.15
N ILE A 351 -18.81 0.79 4.45
CA ILE A 351 -18.43 1.69 3.34
C ILE A 351 -19.48 1.64 2.23
N ASN A 352 -19.96 0.45 1.86
CA ASN A 352 -20.95 0.31 0.80
C ASN A 352 -22.29 0.92 1.20
N ILE A 353 -22.77 0.67 2.43
CA ILE A 353 -23.98 1.31 2.98
C ILE A 353 -23.83 2.84 2.99
N ALA A 354 -22.68 3.37 3.43
CA ALA A 354 -22.42 4.82 3.43
C ALA A 354 -22.53 5.42 2.01
N ARG A 355 -21.99 4.74 1.01
CA ARG A 355 -22.03 5.18 -0.40
C ARG A 355 -23.44 5.11 -0.98
N LEU A 356 -24.21 4.09 -0.64
CA LEU A 356 -25.61 3.95 -1.03
C LEU A 356 -26.45 5.11 -0.46
N TYR A 357 -26.28 5.42 0.83
CA TYR A 357 -26.93 6.59 1.45
C TYR A 357 -26.53 7.91 0.78
N LYS A 358 -25.24 8.09 0.47
CA LYS A 358 -24.76 9.27 -0.27
C LYS A 358 -25.41 9.38 -1.65
N LYS A 359 -25.53 8.26 -2.38
CA LYS A 359 -26.16 8.20 -3.71
C LYS A 359 -27.64 8.59 -3.64
N ASN A 360 -28.32 8.22 -2.55
CA ASN A 360 -29.70 8.61 -2.26
C ASN A 360 -29.84 9.97 -1.56
N LYS A 361 -28.76 10.77 -1.48
CA LYS A 361 -28.73 12.11 -0.85
C LYS A 361 -29.10 12.14 0.64
N GLN A 362 -28.96 11.00 1.32
CA GLN A 362 -29.15 10.85 2.77
C GLN A 362 -27.80 11.03 3.48
N PHE A 363 -27.33 12.29 3.52
CA PHE A 363 -25.94 12.60 3.88
C PHE A 363 -25.59 12.35 5.35
N GLU A 364 -26.53 12.55 6.28
CA GLU A 364 -26.29 12.29 7.71
C GLU A 364 -26.10 10.79 7.98
N GLN A 365 -26.94 9.95 7.38
CA GLN A 365 -26.82 8.49 7.45
C GLN A 365 -25.51 8.03 6.81
N SER A 366 -25.16 8.60 5.65
CA SER A 366 -23.88 8.34 5.00
C SER A 366 -22.69 8.66 5.91
N LEU A 367 -22.69 9.83 6.56
CA LEU A 367 -21.66 10.23 7.51
C LEU A 367 -21.54 9.23 8.67
N ASN A 368 -22.67 8.82 9.25
CA ASN A 368 -22.68 7.87 10.35
C ASN A 368 -22.08 6.52 9.93
N TYR A 369 -22.46 5.99 8.77
CA TYR A 369 -21.90 4.73 8.28
C TYR A 369 -20.43 4.83 7.88
N TYR A 370 -19.97 5.96 7.33
CA TYR A 370 -18.54 6.19 7.18
C TYR A 370 -17.84 6.14 8.53
N GLN A 371 -18.35 6.81 9.56
CA GLN A 371 -17.75 6.76 10.89
C GLN A 371 -17.75 5.34 11.48
N HIS A 372 -18.79 4.53 11.26
CA HIS A 372 -18.81 3.13 11.66
C HIS A 372 -17.74 2.33 10.93
N ALA A 373 -17.68 2.40 9.60
CA ALA A 373 -16.66 1.73 8.79
C ALA A 373 -15.26 2.06 9.32
N TYR A 374 -14.97 3.34 9.43
CA TYR A 374 -13.68 3.81 9.83
C TYR A 374 -13.38 3.40 11.27
N ARG A 375 -14.33 3.38 12.21
CA ARG A 375 -14.15 2.84 13.57
C ARG A 375 -13.69 1.38 13.59
N GLU A 376 -14.19 0.52 12.69
CA GLU A 376 -13.75 -0.89 12.60
C GLU A 376 -12.24 -1.02 12.35
N ILE A 377 -11.66 -0.05 11.62
CA ILE A 377 -10.22 0.01 11.33
C ILE A 377 -9.46 1.08 12.15
N ASN A 378 -10.16 1.96 12.90
CA ASN A 378 -9.64 3.17 13.59
C ASN A 378 -8.99 2.91 14.95
N GLU A 379 -8.87 1.66 15.39
CA GLU A 379 -8.46 1.39 16.77
C GLU A 379 -6.95 1.65 17.04
N GLY A 380 -6.35 2.68 16.42
CA GLY A 380 -4.94 3.08 16.49
C GLY A 380 -4.09 2.60 15.31
N ALA A 381 -4.71 2.19 14.20
CA ALA A 381 -4.05 1.35 13.21
C ALA A 381 -4.02 1.88 11.76
N TYR A 382 -4.44 3.12 11.52
CA TYR A 382 -4.46 3.70 10.18
C TYR A 382 -3.08 3.77 9.56
N SER A 383 -3.00 3.32 8.31
CA SER A 383 -1.94 3.68 7.38
C SER A 383 -2.18 5.09 6.83
N THR A 384 -1.14 5.70 6.27
CA THR A 384 -1.25 6.97 5.55
C THR A 384 -2.27 6.85 4.40
N SER A 385 -2.30 5.70 3.72
CA SER A 385 -3.32 5.37 2.70
C SER A 385 -4.75 5.38 3.27
N ASP A 386 -4.96 4.80 4.47
CA ASP A 386 -6.26 4.84 5.16
C ASP A 386 -6.68 6.30 5.46
N HIS A 387 -5.76 7.15 5.91
CA HIS A 387 -6.03 8.58 6.15
C HIS A 387 -6.38 9.35 4.87
N ILE A 388 -5.62 9.14 3.79
CA ILE A 388 -5.92 9.76 2.49
C ILE A 388 -7.35 9.39 2.09
N TYR A 389 -7.68 8.10 2.13
CA TYR A 389 -8.97 7.62 1.68
C TYR A 389 -10.14 8.02 2.60
N TYR A 390 -9.94 8.03 3.92
CA TYR A 390 -10.90 8.56 4.91
C TYR A 390 -11.27 10.00 4.60
N ASN A 391 -10.26 10.85 4.49
CA ASN A 391 -10.46 12.27 4.26
C ASN A 391 -11.07 12.51 2.86
N MET A 392 -10.70 11.75 1.84
CA MET A 392 -11.36 11.82 0.52
C MET A 392 -12.85 11.45 0.57
N ASN A 393 -13.21 10.38 1.29
CA ASN A 393 -14.59 9.95 1.42
C ASN A 393 -15.45 11.03 2.10
N LEU A 394 -14.95 11.62 3.19
CA LEU A 394 -15.66 12.69 3.90
C LEU A 394 -15.67 14.00 3.09
N GLY A 395 -14.56 14.39 2.48
CA GLY A 395 -14.51 15.56 1.59
C GLY A 395 -15.54 15.46 0.46
N SER A 396 -15.60 14.30 -0.20
CA SER A 396 -16.58 14.05 -1.26
C SER A 396 -18.02 13.95 -0.75
N LEU A 397 -18.25 13.53 0.50
CA LEU A 397 -19.58 13.55 1.13
C LEU A 397 -20.04 14.98 1.37
N PHE A 398 -19.20 15.83 1.97
CA PHE A 398 -19.56 17.22 2.27
C PHE A 398 -19.68 18.07 1.00
N GLU A 399 -18.91 17.79 -0.05
CA GLU A 399 -19.14 18.38 -1.38
C GLU A 399 -20.55 18.04 -1.89
N ALA A 400 -20.95 16.76 -1.82
CA ALA A 400 -22.27 16.32 -2.28
C ALA A 400 -23.41 16.90 -1.44
N ALA A 401 -23.18 17.13 -0.16
CA ALA A 401 -24.10 17.77 0.77
C ALA A 401 -24.18 19.31 0.61
N GLY A 402 -23.35 19.91 -0.24
CA GLY A 402 -23.31 21.36 -0.44
C GLY A 402 -22.64 22.14 0.70
N ASN A 403 -21.75 21.50 1.48
CA ASN A 403 -20.98 22.15 2.54
C ASN A 403 -19.50 22.31 2.12
N PRO A 404 -19.14 23.42 1.45
CA PRO A 404 -17.79 23.61 0.90
C PRO A 404 -16.72 23.80 1.98
N GLU A 405 -17.07 24.34 3.15
CA GLU A 405 -16.11 24.56 4.25
C GLU A 405 -15.64 23.24 4.85
N LEU A 406 -16.56 22.34 5.20
CA LEU A 406 -16.20 21.01 5.69
C LEU A 406 -15.53 20.18 4.59
N ALA A 407 -15.99 20.30 3.35
CA ALA A 407 -15.33 19.66 2.22
C ALA A 407 -13.86 20.09 2.10
N LEU A 408 -13.60 21.40 2.17
CA LEU A 408 -12.25 21.96 2.12
C LEU A 408 -11.38 21.40 3.24
N HIS A 409 -11.90 21.39 4.47
CA HIS A 409 -11.19 20.82 5.62
C HIS A 409 -10.69 19.40 5.34
N TYR A 410 -11.57 18.52 4.87
CA TYR A 410 -11.20 17.13 4.61
C TYR A 410 -10.27 16.98 3.39
N TRP A 411 -10.46 17.76 2.32
CA TRP A 411 -9.55 17.73 1.17
C TRP A 411 -8.15 18.28 1.48
N VAL A 412 -8.05 19.27 2.38
CA VAL A 412 -6.79 19.74 2.95
C VAL A 412 -6.08 18.61 3.71
N LYS A 413 -6.80 17.88 4.58
CA LYS A 413 -6.23 16.73 5.30
C LYS A 413 -5.78 15.62 4.34
N ALA A 414 -6.58 15.29 3.33
CA ALA A 414 -6.16 14.33 2.30
C ALA A 414 -4.86 14.78 1.59
N SER A 415 -4.73 16.07 1.28
CA SER A 415 -3.54 16.64 0.64
C SER A 415 -2.31 16.66 1.54
N LEU A 416 -2.49 16.95 2.83
CA LEU A 416 -1.45 16.85 3.86
C LEU A 416 -0.88 15.43 3.92
N HIS A 417 -1.74 14.43 4.07
CA HIS A 417 -1.31 13.02 4.13
C HIS A 417 -0.70 12.54 2.82
N TRP A 418 -1.22 12.99 1.68
CA TRP A 418 -0.66 12.67 0.37
C TRP A 418 0.76 13.21 0.18
N LEU A 419 1.00 14.50 0.49
CA LEU A 419 2.34 15.09 0.40
C LEU A 419 3.30 14.51 1.44
N ALA A 420 2.81 14.15 2.63
CA ALA A 420 3.59 13.51 3.68
C ALA A 420 3.89 12.01 3.41
N CYS A 421 3.21 11.38 2.45
CA CYS A 421 3.31 9.96 2.18
C CYS A 421 4.71 9.58 1.67
N LYS A 422 5.42 8.74 2.44
CA LYS A 422 6.78 8.29 2.12
C LYS A 422 6.85 7.40 0.88
N ASN A 423 5.79 6.66 0.61
CA ASN A 423 5.71 5.74 -0.50
C ASN A 423 4.38 5.93 -1.26
N LYS A 424 4.36 6.89 -2.19
CA LYS A 424 3.15 7.18 -2.96
C LYS A 424 2.67 6.00 -3.81
N TYR A 425 3.57 5.11 -4.25
CA TYR A 425 3.21 3.95 -5.09
C TYR A 425 2.50 2.83 -4.34
N GLU A 426 2.44 2.86 -3.00
CA GLU A 426 1.63 1.90 -2.23
C GLU A 426 0.16 2.29 -2.12
N LEU A 427 -0.27 3.40 -2.73
CA LEU A 427 -1.66 3.81 -2.66
C LEU A 427 -2.59 2.68 -3.16
N SER A 428 -3.59 2.33 -2.36
CA SER A 428 -4.53 1.27 -2.70
C SER A 428 -5.39 1.64 -3.91
N TRP A 429 -5.96 0.64 -4.59
CA TRP A 429 -6.64 0.85 -5.88
C TRP A 429 -7.89 1.75 -5.76
N ARG A 430 -8.61 1.72 -4.64
CA ARG A 430 -9.83 2.54 -4.42
C ARG A 430 -9.55 4.05 -4.43
N PRO A 431 -8.65 4.60 -3.60
CA PRO A 431 -8.27 6.01 -3.69
C PRO A 431 -7.58 6.34 -5.01
N ARG A 432 -6.80 5.41 -5.57
CA ARG A 432 -6.14 5.58 -6.88
C ARG A 432 -7.12 5.86 -8.02
N ILE A 433 -8.18 5.07 -8.17
CA ILE A 433 -9.24 5.29 -9.18
C ILE A 433 -9.81 6.71 -9.09
N LEU A 434 -9.96 7.27 -7.88
CA LEU A 434 -10.51 8.61 -7.71
C LEU A 434 -9.47 9.70 -7.99
N LEU A 435 -8.27 9.62 -7.41
CA LEU A 435 -7.23 10.65 -7.56
C LEU A 435 -6.66 10.71 -8.98
N CYS A 436 -6.49 9.56 -9.62
CA CYS A 436 -5.85 9.44 -10.92
C CYS A 436 -6.86 9.27 -12.07
N GLN A 437 -8.15 9.14 -11.74
CA GLN A 437 -9.24 8.89 -12.70
C GLN A 437 -8.99 7.65 -13.57
N GLU A 438 -8.40 6.62 -12.96
CA GLU A 438 -8.01 5.39 -13.64
C GLU A 438 -9.15 4.37 -13.71
N HIS A 439 -9.09 3.54 -14.75
CA HIS A 439 -9.85 2.30 -14.87
C HIS A 439 -9.20 1.19 -14.05
N ILE A 440 -9.98 0.16 -13.69
CA ILE A 440 -9.47 -0.96 -12.90
C ILE A 440 -8.31 -1.69 -13.61
N SER A 441 -8.29 -1.73 -14.93
CA SER A 441 -7.22 -2.34 -15.72
C SER A 441 -5.88 -1.60 -15.62
N GLU A 442 -5.90 -0.33 -15.22
CA GLU A 442 -4.71 0.52 -15.15
C GLU A 442 -4.01 0.44 -13.78
N ILE A 443 -4.66 -0.13 -12.75
CA ILE A 443 -4.15 -0.12 -11.37
C ILE A 443 -2.88 -0.99 -11.18
N ILE A 444 -2.58 -1.85 -12.14
CA ILE A 444 -1.38 -2.70 -12.17
C ILE A 444 -0.13 -1.90 -12.59
N ASN A 445 -0.30 -0.79 -13.30
CA ASN A 445 0.80 0.09 -13.70
C ASN A 445 1.28 0.93 -12.51
N PRO A 446 2.50 1.49 -12.52
CA PRO A 446 2.91 2.46 -11.51
C PRO A 446 1.94 3.64 -11.39
N LEU A 447 1.69 4.10 -10.17
CA LEU A 447 0.78 5.22 -9.89
C LEU A 447 1.24 6.50 -10.63
N PRO A 448 0.39 7.16 -11.43
CA PRO A 448 0.72 8.44 -12.04
C PRO A 448 0.60 9.58 -11.00
N ILE A 449 1.67 9.76 -10.21
CA ILE A 449 1.75 10.74 -9.11
C ILE A 449 1.30 12.15 -9.53
N GLU A 450 1.70 12.58 -10.73
CA GLU A 450 1.32 13.90 -11.27
C GLU A 450 -0.20 14.07 -11.40
N LYS A 451 -0.94 13.04 -11.85
CA LYS A 451 -2.41 13.11 -11.95
C LYS A 451 -3.03 13.32 -10.58
N ALA A 452 -2.55 12.62 -9.55
CA ALA A 452 -3.03 12.78 -8.18
C ALA A 452 -2.73 14.18 -7.63
N ASN A 453 -1.53 14.72 -7.87
CA ASN A 453 -1.15 16.08 -7.48
C ASN A 453 -2.08 17.12 -8.12
N ILE A 454 -2.28 17.03 -9.44
CA ILE A 454 -3.14 17.95 -10.20
C ILE A 454 -4.58 17.86 -9.74
N PHE A 455 -5.09 16.65 -9.50
CA PHE A 455 -6.45 16.45 -8.99
C PHE A 455 -6.66 17.16 -7.65
N LEU A 456 -5.76 16.95 -6.69
CA LEU A 456 -5.82 17.58 -5.37
C LEU A 456 -5.68 19.10 -5.46
N LEU A 457 -4.76 19.59 -6.29
CA LEU A 457 -4.56 21.03 -6.50
C LEU A 457 -5.82 21.70 -7.06
N ASN A 458 -6.41 21.12 -8.10
CA ASN A 458 -7.65 21.61 -8.68
C ASN A 458 -8.80 21.57 -7.67
N LYS A 459 -8.90 20.49 -6.90
CA LYS A 459 -9.91 20.37 -5.84
C LYS A 459 -9.79 21.45 -4.78
N LEU A 460 -8.58 21.72 -4.30
CA LEU A 460 -8.34 22.79 -3.34
C LEU A 460 -8.67 24.17 -3.94
N ASN A 461 -8.24 24.45 -5.18
CA ASN A 461 -8.55 25.71 -5.86
C ASN A 461 -10.06 25.96 -5.98
N ASP A 462 -10.82 24.94 -6.40
CA ASP A 462 -12.28 25.03 -6.53
C ASP A 462 -12.94 25.30 -5.17
N LEU A 463 -12.47 24.65 -4.10
CA LEU A 463 -13.02 24.80 -2.76
C LEU A 463 -12.64 26.13 -2.12
N PHE A 464 -11.40 26.61 -2.28
CA PHE A 464 -11.02 27.96 -1.84
C PHE A 464 -11.91 29.02 -2.46
N LYS A 465 -12.19 28.91 -3.77
CA LYS A 465 -13.12 29.82 -4.45
C LYS A 465 -14.53 29.76 -3.87
N LYS A 466 -15.05 28.57 -3.58
CA LYS A 466 -16.39 28.38 -2.97
C LYS A 466 -16.46 28.87 -1.53
N CYS A 467 -15.36 28.80 -0.79
CA CYS A 467 -15.24 29.29 0.58
C CYS A 467 -14.82 30.76 0.68
N HIS A 468 -14.68 31.47 -0.45
CA HIS A 468 -14.22 32.85 -0.51
C HIS A 468 -12.86 33.10 0.17
N ILE A 469 -11.95 32.12 0.08
CA ILE A 469 -10.59 32.22 0.62
C ILE A 469 -9.66 32.73 -0.47
N ASP A 470 -9.15 33.95 -0.29
CA ASP A 470 -8.14 34.54 -1.16
C ASP A 470 -6.73 34.31 -0.59
N LEU A 471 -5.86 33.69 -1.38
CA LEU A 471 -4.48 33.38 -1.03
C LEU A 471 -3.48 34.18 -1.89
N THR A 472 -3.94 35.14 -2.68
CA THR A 472 -3.10 35.92 -3.61
C THR A 472 -2.11 36.84 -2.89
N GLU A 473 -2.45 37.30 -1.67
CA GLU A 473 -1.57 38.14 -0.85
C GLU A 473 -0.50 37.32 -0.07
N CYS A 474 -0.64 35.99 -0.03
CA CYS A 474 0.34 35.15 0.65
C CYS A 474 1.62 35.02 -0.18
N PRO A 475 2.81 35.23 0.42
CA PRO A 475 4.07 35.09 -0.29
C PRO A 475 4.18 33.68 -0.91
N SER A 476 4.84 33.62 -2.06
CA SER A 476 5.15 32.34 -2.71
C SER A 476 6.25 31.64 -1.94
N PHE A 477 5.87 30.73 -1.05
CA PHE A 477 6.80 29.83 -0.35
C PHE A 477 6.16 28.44 -0.23
N SER A 478 6.99 27.44 0.05
CA SER A 478 6.57 26.04 0.08
C SER A 478 7.22 25.33 1.26
N TYR A 479 6.41 24.73 2.10
CA TYR A 479 6.86 23.79 3.11
C TYR A 479 7.14 22.44 2.47
N ARG A 480 8.11 21.71 3.02
CA ARG A 480 8.23 20.29 2.78
C ARG A 480 7.33 19.54 3.75
N PHE A 481 6.62 18.54 3.24
CA PHE A 481 5.70 17.73 4.03
C PHE A 481 6.31 16.36 4.29
N ALA A 482 6.18 15.86 5.52
CA ALA A 482 6.67 14.55 5.88
C ALA A 482 5.76 13.88 6.91
N GLU A 483 5.67 12.55 6.87
CA GLU A 483 5.09 11.79 7.97
C GLU A 483 6.04 11.84 9.17
N ALA A 484 5.50 12.18 10.34
CA ALA A 484 6.27 12.28 11.57
C ALA A 484 7.05 11.00 11.89
N SER A 485 8.36 11.13 12.14
CA SER A 485 9.18 10.06 12.73
C SER A 485 9.78 10.46 14.07
N LEU A 486 10.05 9.47 14.93
CA LEU A 486 10.66 9.68 16.25
C LEU A 486 12.05 10.32 16.19
N SER A 487 12.76 10.11 15.09
CA SER A 487 14.09 10.69 14.84
C SER A 487 14.04 12.18 14.50
N GLN A 488 12.87 12.74 14.21
CA GLN A 488 12.71 14.12 13.80
C GLN A 488 12.29 14.99 14.98
N GLU A 489 13.01 16.09 15.16
CA GLU A 489 12.68 17.09 16.18
C GLU A 489 11.51 17.95 15.68
N LYS A 490 10.41 17.91 16.43
CA LYS A 490 9.22 18.75 16.20
C LYS A 490 9.28 19.94 17.16
N GLU A 491 9.34 21.16 16.63
CA GLU A 491 9.51 22.37 17.45
C GLU A 491 8.16 22.88 17.97
N CYS A 492 7.18 22.98 17.08
CA CYS A 492 5.89 23.62 17.36
C CYS A 492 4.74 22.69 16.93
N CYS A 493 3.65 22.71 17.69
CA CYS A 493 2.39 22.03 17.37
C CYS A 493 1.32 23.09 17.09
N PHE A 494 0.65 23.02 15.93
CA PHE A 494 -0.43 23.92 15.54
C PHE A 494 -1.73 23.13 15.38
N ILE A 495 -2.79 23.60 16.06
CA ILE A 495 -4.09 22.94 16.08
C ILE A 495 -5.19 23.99 15.86
N LYS A 496 -5.96 23.83 14.79
CA LYS A 496 -7.11 24.69 14.46
C LYS A 496 -8.07 23.95 13.57
N ASP A 497 -9.36 24.09 13.84
CA ASP A 497 -10.44 23.44 13.08
C ASP A 497 -10.29 21.92 12.95
N ASN A 498 -9.63 21.22 13.89
CA ASN A 498 -9.23 19.80 13.82
C ASN A 498 -8.18 19.43 12.74
N ILE A 499 -7.45 20.43 12.23
CA ILE A 499 -6.20 20.23 11.52
C ILE A 499 -5.08 20.30 12.55
N VAL A 500 -4.25 19.26 12.62
CA VAL A 500 -3.08 19.19 13.49
C VAL A 500 -1.84 19.07 12.61
N VAL A 501 -0.92 20.02 12.77
CA VAL A 501 0.37 19.98 12.08
C VAL A 501 1.50 20.29 13.05
N TYR A 502 2.66 19.70 12.81
CA TYR A 502 3.87 19.98 13.56
C TYR A 502 4.90 20.62 12.65
N THR A 503 5.80 21.44 13.18
CA THR A 503 6.80 22.12 12.34
C THR A 503 8.22 21.96 12.87
N SER A 504 9.21 22.17 12.00
CA SER A 504 10.63 22.23 12.36
C SER A 504 11.38 23.18 11.43
N LYS A 505 12.39 23.88 11.97
CA LYS A 505 13.28 24.75 11.20
C LYS A 505 14.43 23.96 10.56
N LYS A 506 14.77 22.81 11.13
CA LYS A 506 15.87 21.97 10.64
C LYS A 506 15.47 21.29 9.34
N GLN A 507 16.19 21.59 8.27
CA GLN A 507 16.08 20.84 7.02
C GLN A 507 16.60 19.40 7.22
N PRO A 508 15.99 18.38 6.61
CA PRO A 508 16.52 17.02 6.66
C PRO A 508 17.89 17.02 5.98
N THR A 509 18.89 16.39 6.60
CA THR A 509 20.29 16.37 6.12
C THR A 509 20.48 15.67 4.77
N HIS A 510 19.47 14.97 4.23
CA HIS A 510 19.60 14.10 3.06
C HIS A 510 18.56 14.28 1.94
N ASP A 511 17.69 15.30 1.98
CA ASP A 511 16.68 15.47 0.92
C ASP A 511 17.11 16.48 -0.16
N SER A 512 17.93 15.99 -1.11
CA SER A 512 18.14 16.63 -2.42
C SER A 512 17.15 16.15 -3.49
N LYS A 513 16.05 15.50 -3.08
CA LYS A 513 15.04 14.96 -3.99
C LYS A 513 14.41 16.09 -4.81
N LYS A 514 14.58 16.05 -6.13
CA LYS A 514 13.94 17.00 -7.04
C LYS A 514 12.45 16.66 -7.10
N GLN A 515 11.61 17.52 -6.52
CA GLN A 515 10.16 17.35 -6.54
C GLN A 515 9.61 17.57 -7.95
N LEU A 516 8.51 16.87 -8.27
CA LEU A 516 7.76 17.12 -9.50
C LEU A 516 7.14 18.53 -9.44
N VAL A 517 7.04 19.21 -10.58
CA VAL A 517 6.44 20.56 -10.66
C VAL A 517 5.01 20.57 -10.09
N SER A 518 4.22 19.55 -10.40
CA SER A 518 2.85 19.41 -9.87
C SER A 518 2.81 19.19 -8.36
N GLU A 519 3.81 18.51 -7.79
CA GLU A 519 3.94 18.31 -6.34
C GLU A 519 4.28 19.63 -5.65
N GLU A 520 5.24 20.37 -6.20
CA GLU A 520 5.64 21.69 -5.71
C GLU A 520 4.47 22.68 -5.76
N GLN A 521 3.68 22.67 -6.83
CA GLN A 521 2.48 23.52 -6.94
C GLN A 521 1.42 23.18 -5.87
N LEU A 522 1.18 21.89 -5.63
CA LEU A 522 0.27 21.44 -4.57
C LEU A 522 0.81 21.81 -3.19
N ALA A 523 2.09 21.58 -2.93
CA ALA A 523 2.78 21.91 -1.68
C ALA A 523 2.75 23.40 -1.39
N GLN A 524 3.07 24.24 -2.38
CA GLN A 524 3.00 25.69 -2.28
C GLN A 524 1.58 26.15 -1.94
N LYS A 525 0.57 25.65 -2.68
CA LYS A 525 -0.82 26.04 -2.45
C LYS A 525 -1.29 25.68 -1.04
N LEU A 526 -0.92 24.48 -0.58
CA LEU A 526 -1.23 24.02 0.77
C LEU A 526 -0.50 24.84 1.83
N SER A 527 0.77 25.19 1.58
CA SER A 527 1.59 26.00 2.47
C SER A 527 1.01 27.40 2.67
N GLN A 528 0.57 28.05 1.60
CA GLN A 528 -0.14 29.34 1.67
C GLN A 528 -1.39 29.25 2.54
N TYR A 529 -2.20 28.21 2.35
CA TYR A 529 -3.40 28.00 3.15
C TYR A 529 -3.06 27.77 4.64
N LEU A 530 -2.09 26.89 4.94
CA LEU A 530 -1.68 26.64 6.32
C LEU A 530 -1.14 27.90 6.99
N ASN A 531 -0.36 28.72 6.29
CA ASN A 531 0.11 29.99 6.86
C ASN A 531 -1.04 30.96 7.10
N SER A 532 -1.99 31.08 6.17
CA SER A 532 -3.18 31.90 6.38
C SER A 532 -4.02 31.42 7.57
N LEU A 533 -4.02 30.11 7.83
CA LEU A 533 -4.81 29.49 8.89
C LEU A 533 -4.14 29.64 10.27
N PHE A 534 -2.83 29.47 10.35
CA PHE A 534 -2.07 29.26 11.59
C PHE A 534 -1.04 30.35 11.92
N ASP A 535 -0.66 31.19 10.94
CA ASP A 535 0.48 32.12 11.05
C ASP A 535 1.77 31.39 11.48
N ILE A 536 2.11 30.30 10.77
CA ILE A 536 3.29 29.47 11.09
C ILE A 536 4.59 30.27 10.88
N GLY A 537 4.65 31.07 9.83
CA GLY A 537 5.87 31.80 9.42
C GLY A 537 6.69 31.03 8.38
N THR A 538 7.62 31.74 7.72
CA THR A 538 8.47 31.20 6.64
C THR A 538 9.79 30.62 7.13
N GLU A 539 10.11 30.79 8.41
CA GLU A 539 11.32 30.25 9.04
C GLU A 539 11.26 28.73 9.22
N TYR A 540 10.05 28.16 9.27
CA TYR A 540 9.85 26.71 9.30
C TYR A 540 9.92 26.17 7.87
N GLN A 541 10.66 25.10 7.69
CA GLN A 541 10.85 24.49 6.37
C GLN A 541 10.12 23.16 6.24
N LEU A 542 9.80 22.52 7.36
CA LEU A 542 9.12 21.24 7.42
C LEU A 542 7.79 21.35 8.15
N VAL A 543 6.78 20.70 7.58
CA VAL A 543 5.49 20.41 8.18
C VAL A 543 5.34 18.90 8.31
N PHE A 544 5.09 18.41 9.51
CA PHE A 544 4.83 16.99 9.77
C PHE A 544 3.35 16.74 9.98
N VAL A 545 2.91 15.59 9.48
CA VAL A 545 1.61 15.00 9.78
C VAL A 545 1.83 13.79 10.66
N ASP A 546 1.13 13.73 11.79
CA ASP A 546 1.19 12.59 12.71
C ASP A 546 -0.07 11.75 12.56
N ILE A 547 0.04 10.65 11.81
CA ILE A 547 -1.08 9.75 11.53
C ILE A 547 -1.73 9.18 12.80
N GLN A 548 -0.98 9.01 13.90
CA GLN A 548 -1.55 8.45 15.12
C GLN A 548 -2.46 9.45 15.83
N LEU A 549 -2.02 10.70 15.85
CA LEU A 549 -2.66 11.77 16.59
C LEU A 549 -3.78 12.46 15.78
N ASP A 550 -3.78 12.33 14.45
CA ASP A 550 -4.76 12.97 13.56
C ASP A 550 -6.18 12.33 13.57
N THR A 551 -6.37 11.27 14.36
CA THR A 551 -7.65 10.53 14.46
C THR A 551 -8.63 11.12 15.47
N ASN A 552 -8.15 11.92 16.42
CA ASN A 552 -8.95 12.45 17.51
C ASN A 552 -9.32 13.91 17.28
N ARG A 553 -10.59 14.25 17.56
CA ARG A 553 -11.02 15.66 17.59
C ARG A 553 -10.46 16.31 18.86
N ILE A 554 -9.69 17.39 18.69
CA ILE A 554 -9.10 18.16 19.78
C ILE A 554 -9.99 19.37 20.03
N ASN A 555 -10.74 19.34 21.13
CA ASN A 555 -11.78 20.33 21.44
C ASN A 555 -11.39 21.27 22.58
N THR A 556 -10.28 21.01 23.27
CA THR A 556 -9.84 21.85 24.40
C THR A 556 -8.34 22.19 24.32
N ALA A 557 -7.97 23.34 24.89
CA ALA A 557 -6.57 23.73 25.03
C ALA A 557 -5.75 22.72 25.86
N LYS A 558 -6.36 22.05 26.85
CA LYS A 558 -5.70 21.01 27.64
C LYS A 558 -5.35 19.79 26.79
N GLU A 559 -6.29 19.31 25.97
CA GLU A 559 -6.03 18.25 25.01
C GLU A 559 -4.91 18.66 24.05
N ALA A 560 -4.96 19.87 23.48
CA ALA A 560 -3.93 20.41 22.59
C ALA A 560 -2.53 20.40 23.24
N MET A 561 -2.41 20.84 24.50
CA MET A 561 -1.16 20.80 25.25
C MET A 561 -0.64 19.37 25.44
N SER A 562 -1.51 18.44 25.83
CA SER A 562 -1.13 17.03 26.00
C SER A 562 -0.58 16.44 24.70
N TYR A 563 -1.20 16.74 23.56
CA TYR A 563 -0.74 16.29 22.25
C TYR A 563 0.62 16.89 21.87
N ALA A 564 0.82 18.19 22.11
CA ALA A 564 2.10 18.85 21.87
C ALA A 564 3.23 18.23 22.73
N LEU A 565 2.96 17.93 24.00
CA LEU A 565 3.93 17.31 24.91
C LEU A 565 4.27 15.87 24.52
N LEU A 566 3.27 15.07 24.14
CA LEU A 566 3.49 13.71 23.64
C LEU A 566 4.33 13.70 22.35
N ALA A 567 4.19 14.74 21.53
CA ALA A 567 5.00 14.95 20.34
C ALA A 567 6.36 15.62 20.63
N ASN A 568 6.74 15.84 21.89
CA ASN A 568 7.96 16.54 22.32
C ASN A 568 8.12 17.95 21.72
N CYS A 569 7.01 18.65 21.47
CA CYS A 569 7.05 20.03 20.99
C CYS A 569 7.42 21.00 22.12
N SER A 570 8.20 22.03 21.77
CA SER A 570 8.58 23.11 22.67
C SER A 570 7.51 24.18 22.81
N SER A 571 6.56 24.24 21.87
CA SER A 571 5.44 25.19 21.89
C SER A 571 4.18 24.60 21.24
N CYS A 572 3.02 25.19 21.56
CA CYS A 572 1.74 24.80 21.01
C CYS A 572 0.86 26.03 20.76
N SER A 573 0.27 26.11 19.56
CA SER A 573 -0.76 27.09 19.20
C SER A 573 -2.09 26.36 19.01
N TYR A 574 -3.12 26.79 19.73
CA TYR A 574 -4.48 26.23 19.65
C TYR A 574 -5.46 27.35 19.28
N ASN A 575 -6.15 27.20 18.15
CA ASN A 575 -7.09 28.20 17.60
C ASN A 575 -6.51 29.63 17.53
N GLY A 576 -5.20 29.75 17.27
CA GLY A 576 -4.49 31.04 17.16
C GLY A 576 -3.90 31.56 18.48
N GLU A 577 -4.14 30.89 19.61
CA GLU A 577 -3.57 31.27 20.90
C GLU A 577 -2.37 30.39 21.28
N TRP A 578 -1.25 31.01 21.62
CA TRP A 578 -0.06 30.32 22.10
C TRP A 578 -0.24 29.84 23.55
N LEU A 579 -0.14 28.53 23.75
CA LEU A 579 -0.29 27.89 25.05
C LEU A 579 1.07 27.81 25.75
N GLN A 580 1.12 28.18 27.04
CA GLN A 580 2.32 27.98 27.85
C GLN A 580 2.45 26.52 28.28
N LEU A 581 3.43 25.80 27.73
CA LEU A 581 3.79 24.44 28.16
C LEU A 581 4.52 24.49 29.52
N LYS A 582 3.78 24.55 30.63
CA LYS A 582 4.35 24.50 31.99
C LYS A 582 4.16 23.10 32.62
N SER A 583 5.27 22.39 32.87
CA SER A 583 5.46 21.27 33.84
C SER A 583 4.49 20.04 33.75
N PRO A 584 4.80 18.90 34.41
CA PRO A 584 4.18 17.59 34.12
C PRO A 584 2.69 17.44 34.53
N ASP A 585 2.10 18.45 35.19
CA ASP A 585 0.66 18.47 35.54
C ASP A 585 -0.28 18.36 34.31
N SER A 586 0.25 18.58 33.10
CA SER A 586 -0.47 18.54 31.82
C SER A 586 -0.63 17.12 31.24
N LEU A 587 0.09 16.12 31.77
CA LEU A 587 -0.10 14.70 31.42
C LEU A 587 -0.98 13.94 32.44
N LYS A 588 -1.45 14.60 33.51
CA LYS A 588 -2.35 14.03 34.54
C LYS A 588 -3.59 13.33 33.99
N SER A 589 -4.05 13.77 32.84
CA SER A 589 -5.26 13.26 32.19
C SER A 589 -4.94 12.40 30.98
N VAL A 590 -3.66 12.18 30.64
CA VAL A 590 -3.28 11.32 29.52
C VAL A 590 -3.14 9.90 30.02
N ARG A 591 -3.84 8.99 29.35
CA ARG A 591 -3.78 7.56 29.59
C ARG A 591 -3.26 6.82 28.38
N ALA A 592 -2.54 5.74 28.65
CA ALA A 592 -2.08 4.79 27.65
C ALA A 592 -2.81 3.46 27.83
N SER A 593 -3.31 2.88 26.74
CA SER A 593 -3.81 1.50 26.71
C SER A 593 -3.20 0.77 25.52
N LEU A 594 -3.24 -0.56 25.53
CA LEU A 594 -2.99 -1.33 24.31
C LEU A 594 -4.01 -0.92 23.24
N SER A 595 -3.56 -0.87 21.99
CA SER A 595 -4.42 -0.67 20.84
C SER A 595 -5.44 -1.81 20.77
N ARG A 596 -6.72 -1.46 20.59
CA ARG A 596 -7.79 -2.46 20.41
C ARG A 596 -7.70 -3.20 19.06
N SER A 597 -6.89 -2.68 18.14
CA SER A 597 -6.57 -3.37 16.88
C SER A 597 -5.69 -4.60 17.07
N ILE A 598 -5.07 -4.77 18.25
CA ILE A 598 -4.30 -5.97 18.60
C ILE A 598 -5.28 -7.11 18.89
N CYS A 599 -5.12 -8.21 18.17
CA CYS A 599 -5.87 -9.45 18.37
C CYS A 599 -5.23 -10.32 19.45
N SER A 600 -3.90 -10.47 19.41
CA SER A 600 -3.17 -11.28 20.39
C SER A 600 -1.72 -10.84 20.54
N ILE A 601 -1.13 -11.17 21.69
CA ILE A 601 0.26 -10.90 22.04
C ILE A 601 0.88 -12.21 22.53
N THR A 602 1.88 -12.71 21.81
CA THR A 602 2.49 -14.04 22.05
C THR A 602 3.98 -13.91 22.30
N GLU A 603 4.48 -14.55 23.36
CA GLU A 603 5.92 -14.63 23.62
C GLU A 603 6.59 -15.59 22.63
N MET A 604 7.76 -15.19 22.13
CA MET A 604 8.61 -15.97 21.24
C MET A 604 10.04 -15.97 21.79
N GLU A 605 10.87 -16.94 21.38
CA GLU A 605 12.29 -17.02 21.79
C GLU A 605 13.08 -15.72 21.54
N ARG A 606 12.68 -14.92 20.55
CA ARG A 606 13.37 -13.69 20.13
C ARG A 606 12.67 -12.40 20.53
N GLY A 607 11.60 -12.45 21.32
CA GLY A 607 10.85 -11.27 21.74
C GLY A 607 9.34 -11.48 21.81
N LEU A 608 8.58 -10.44 21.52
CA LEU A 608 7.11 -10.44 21.65
C LEU A 608 6.46 -10.28 20.27
N SER A 609 5.66 -11.26 19.83
CA SER A 609 4.85 -11.15 18.62
C SER A 609 3.57 -10.39 18.92
N ILE A 610 3.33 -9.30 18.21
CA ILE A 610 2.09 -8.52 18.27
C ILE A 610 1.28 -8.84 17.02
N ASN A 611 0.16 -9.55 17.19
CA ASN A 611 -0.73 -9.94 16.11
C ASN A 611 -1.96 -9.03 16.11
N TYR A 612 -2.21 -8.37 15.00
CA TYR A 612 -3.30 -7.42 14.81
C TYR A 612 -4.48 -8.10 14.11
N LYS A 613 -5.66 -7.50 14.23
CA LYS A 613 -6.85 -7.88 13.44
C LYS A 613 -6.62 -7.74 11.92
N ARG A 614 -5.65 -6.90 11.51
CA ARG A 614 -5.16 -6.76 10.13
C ARG A 614 -3.73 -7.31 10.08
N SER A 615 -3.57 -8.51 9.51
CA SER A 615 -2.31 -9.29 9.57
C SER A 615 -1.07 -8.57 9.02
N PHE A 616 -1.23 -7.65 8.06
CA PHE A 616 -0.10 -6.87 7.55
C PHE A 616 0.50 -5.87 8.56
N LEU A 617 -0.18 -5.62 9.69
CA LEU A 617 0.36 -4.82 10.79
C LEU A 617 1.17 -5.65 11.78
N ASN A 618 1.11 -6.99 11.69
CA ASN A 618 1.81 -7.93 12.56
C ASN A 618 3.29 -7.58 12.60
N LYS A 619 3.87 -7.60 13.80
CA LYS A 619 5.28 -7.28 14.01
C LYS A 619 5.82 -7.92 15.27
N THR A 620 7.14 -8.06 15.32
CA THR A 620 7.86 -8.57 16.50
C THR A 620 8.59 -7.44 17.20
N LEU A 621 8.45 -7.35 18.51
CA LEU A 621 9.23 -6.49 19.37
C LEU A 621 10.42 -7.26 19.93
N ASN A 622 11.61 -6.70 19.78
CA ASN A 622 12.85 -7.30 20.30
C ASN A 622 13.53 -6.40 21.36
N ASN A 623 13.01 -5.19 21.60
CA ASN A 623 13.56 -4.26 22.57
C ASN A 623 12.96 -4.54 23.95
N GLN A 624 13.81 -4.81 24.95
CA GLN A 624 13.33 -5.21 26.29
C GLN A 624 12.46 -4.14 26.94
N ASN A 625 12.81 -2.85 26.84
CA ASN A 625 12.04 -1.79 27.48
C ASN A 625 10.64 -1.63 26.84
N GLU A 626 10.54 -1.86 25.53
CA GLU A 626 9.26 -1.89 24.82
C GLU A 626 8.40 -3.08 25.29
N ILE A 627 9.02 -4.26 25.42
CA ILE A 627 8.37 -5.49 25.88
C ILE A 627 7.84 -5.32 27.31
N ASP A 628 8.65 -4.74 28.21
CA ASP A 628 8.29 -4.54 29.62
C ASP A 628 7.05 -3.63 29.76
N LEU A 629 7.02 -2.51 29.03
CA LEU A 629 5.88 -1.58 29.06
C LEU A 629 4.61 -2.20 28.45
N VAL A 630 4.74 -2.97 27.35
CA VAL A 630 3.62 -3.71 26.76
C VAL A 630 3.06 -4.74 27.75
N ASN A 631 3.93 -5.47 28.46
CA ASN A 631 3.52 -6.44 29.47
C ASN A 631 2.84 -5.78 30.67
N GLN A 632 3.31 -4.61 31.11
CA GLN A 632 2.65 -3.84 32.16
C GLN A 632 1.23 -3.41 31.75
N LEU A 633 1.07 -2.89 30.52
CA LEU A 633 -0.23 -2.51 29.98
C LEU A 633 -1.18 -3.70 29.79
N LYS A 634 -0.66 -4.87 29.43
CA LYS A 634 -1.43 -6.12 29.37
C LYS A 634 -2.04 -6.49 30.72
N GLN A 635 -1.36 -6.19 31.83
CA GLN A 635 -1.84 -6.47 33.18
C GLN A 635 -2.82 -5.41 33.69
N GLN A 636 -2.50 -4.12 33.50
CA GLN A 636 -3.25 -3.01 34.11
C GLN A 636 -4.38 -2.47 33.22
N GLN A 637 -4.48 -2.93 31.96
CA GLN A 637 -5.37 -2.48 30.88
C GLN A 637 -5.15 -1.01 30.44
N THR A 638 -4.96 -0.10 31.39
CA THR A 638 -4.72 1.33 31.17
C THR A 638 -3.71 1.85 32.19
N LEU A 639 -2.78 2.71 31.78
CA LEU A 639 -1.80 3.38 32.64
C LEU A 639 -1.98 4.90 32.56
N ASP A 640 -1.92 5.57 33.70
CA ASP A 640 -1.80 7.03 33.74
C ASP A 640 -0.36 7.42 33.37
N VAL A 641 -0.18 8.24 32.33
CA VAL A 641 1.15 8.56 31.79
C VAL A 641 2.04 9.26 32.82
N GLU A 642 1.45 10.02 33.75
CA GLU A 642 2.18 10.68 34.82
C GLU A 642 2.83 9.71 35.84
N GLN A 643 2.30 8.49 35.96
CA GLN A 643 2.83 7.48 36.89
C GLN A 643 4.03 6.74 36.31
N LEU A 644 4.27 6.89 35.01
CA LEU A 644 5.41 6.28 34.31
C LEU A 644 6.69 7.06 34.59
N SER A 645 7.80 6.35 34.68
CA SER A 645 9.13 6.95 34.75
C SER A 645 9.42 7.79 33.50
N GLN A 646 10.35 8.75 33.61
CA GLN A 646 10.79 9.54 32.45
C GLN A 646 11.31 8.68 31.29
N HIS A 647 11.84 7.49 31.58
CA HIS A 647 12.30 6.55 30.57
C HIS A 647 11.12 5.90 29.83
N GLU A 648 10.11 5.42 30.55
CA GLU A 648 8.89 4.85 29.97
C GLU A 648 8.09 5.89 29.17
N GLN A 649 8.02 7.13 29.66
CA GLN A 649 7.38 8.24 28.93
C GLN A 649 8.05 8.49 27.57
N LYS A 650 9.36 8.27 27.43
CA LYS A 650 10.06 8.36 26.14
C LYS A 650 9.76 7.18 25.20
N ILE A 651 9.29 6.05 25.73
CA ILE A 651 8.93 4.85 24.96
C ILE A 651 7.50 4.96 24.41
N LEU A 652 6.60 5.69 25.09
CA LEU A 652 5.20 5.83 24.66
C LEU A 652 5.05 6.30 23.20
N PRO A 653 5.73 7.36 22.73
CA PRO A 653 5.63 7.77 21.33
C PRO A 653 6.15 6.68 20.38
N ILE A 654 7.14 5.88 20.80
CA ILE A 654 7.70 4.78 20.00
C ILE A 654 6.65 3.68 19.78
N LEU A 655 6.02 3.25 20.87
CA LEU A 655 4.99 2.22 20.81
C LEU A 655 3.71 2.73 20.13
N ALA A 656 3.37 4.01 20.29
CA ALA A 656 2.28 4.65 19.56
C ALA A 656 2.57 4.70 18.05
N GLN A 657 3.78 5.09 17.62
CA GLN A 657 4.17 5.04 16.20
C GLN A 657 4.17 3.61 15.66
N LYS A 658 4.52 2.63 16.50
CA LYS A 658 4.40 1.21 16.18
C LYS A 658 2.95 0.69 16.17
N ARG A 659 1.95 1.51 16.49
CA ARG A 659 0.50 1.21 16.58
C ARG A 659 0.13 0.24 17.70
N ILE A 660 1.01 0.11 18.69
CA ILE A 660 0.82 -0.83 19.80
C ILE A 660 0.00 -0.18 20.91
N LEU A 661 0.14 1.14 21.07
CA LEU A 661 -0.56 1.90 22.10
C LEU A 661 -1.54 2.89 21.50
N HIS A 662 -2.63 3.08 22.23
CA HIS A 662 -3.54 4.19 22.06
C HIS A 662 -3.33 5.17 23.22
N LEU A 663 -3.00 6.42 22.90
CA LEU A 663 -2.87 7.51 23.85
C LEU A 663 -4.14 8.35 23.79
N PHE A 664 -4.76 8.59 24.94
CA PHE A 664 -6.02 9.34 24.99
C PHE A 664 -6.12 10.20 26.24
N TYR A 665 -6.91 11.26 26.12
CA TYR A 665 -7.24 12.12 27.23
C TYR A 665 -8.45 11.55 27.98
N SER A 666 -8.28 11.18 29.26
CA SER A 666 -9.36 10.83 30.16
C SER A 666 -10.04 12.10 30.65
N LYS A 667 -11.33 12.22 30.38
CA LYS A 667 -12.16 13.30 30.91
C LYS A 667 -12.34 13.20 32.42
#